data_AF-A0A8J6HAV9-F1
#
_entry.id   AF-A0A8J6HAV9-F1
#
_cell.length_a   1.000
_cell.length_b   1.000
_cell.length_c   1.000
_cell.angle_alpha   90.00
_cell.angle_beta   90.00
_cell.angle_gamma   90.00
#
_symmetry.space_group_name_H-M   'P 1'
#
loop_
_entity.id
_entity.type
_entity.pdbx_description
1 polymer ?
#
loop_
_entity_poly.entity_id
_entity_poly.type
_entity_poly.pdbx_seq_one_letter_code
_entity_poly.pdbx_strand_id
1 'polypeptide(L)'
;MMKGPQTQKSIKFRPPGTAPAGIFEKPVKAKEILSKESNVQEVKCPVTVCGDVHGQFHDLMELFRIGGRSPDTNYLFMGDYVDRGYYSVETVTLLVALKVRYKERITILRGNHESRQITQVYGFYDECLRKYGNANVWKFFTDLFDYLPLTALVDSQIFCLHGGLSPSIDTLDHIRALDRLQEVPHEGPMCDLLWSDPDDRGGWGISPRGAGYTFGQDISETFNHSNGLTLVSRAHQLVMEGYNWCHDRNVVTIFSAPNYCYRCGNQAAIMELDDALKYSFLQFDPAPRRGEPHVTRRTPDYFFCYHNMSQLKYLSGFGSEFASEDPRCPGALPAGQNSPQKCPYGLYAEQLSGSAFTAPRAENRRSWLYRIRPSVGHKPFEPFSEGNVTHTWAEAEPDPNQMRWNPFDFPKSGESMDFVCGLNTVAGAGDPKNKLGLAIHIYSINKSMTDRCFYNSDGDFLIVPQTGTLKITTEFGRLEVAPNEICVIQQGMRFSVHVLQPSRGYILEVFGQHFTLPDLGPIGANGLANPRDFLTPAACYEDRDVASYEVVAKYQGKLFVCHQDHSPFDVVAWHGNYVPYKYDLRKFMVINSVSFDHCDPSIFTVLTCQSDKKGTAIADFVIFPPRWSVQEHTFRPPYYHRNCMSEFMGLIVGEYEAKRGGFRPGGATLHSIMTPHGPDFNCFEAATKEILQPGRVADGTQAFMFESCLGLAVTKWGAETCEKLDPQYYQCWQGLKKNFTGPK
;
A
#
# COMPACT_ATOMS: atom_id res chain seq x y z
N MET A 1 59.17 12.18 39.10
CA MET A 1 57.89 12.89 39.29
C MET A 1 56.99 12.58 38.11
N MET A 2 55.96 11.76 38.33
CA MET A 2 54.92 11.43 37.35
C MET A 2 54.09 12.68 37.03
N LYS A 3 53.80 12.92 35.74
CA LYS A 3 52.63 13.70 35.31
C LYS A 3 51.83 12.83 34.35
N GLY A 4 50.62 12.49 34.78
CA GLY A 4 49.75 11.49 34.18
C GLY A 4 49.13 11.88 32.83
N PRO A 5 48.42 10.95 32.18
CA PRO A 5 47.78 11.17 30.89
C PRO A 5 46.55 12.08 31.02
N GLN A 6 46.44 13.03 30.09
CA GLN A 6 45.29 13.91 29.95
C GLN A 6 44.03 13.09 29.64
N THR A 7 43.00 13.34 30.43
CA THR A 7 41.69 12.69 30.38
C THR A 7 40.95 12.98 29.07
N GLN A 8 40.43 11.90 28.46
CA GLN A 8 39.49 11.90 27.34
C GLN A 8 38.25 12.77 27.66
N LYS A 9 37.94 13.74 26.80
CA LYS A 9 36.61 14.35 26.76
C LYS A 9 35.67 13.44 25.97
N SER A 10 34.77 12.77 26.66
CA SER A 10 33.65 12.05 26.07
C SER A 10 32.67 13.04 25.41
N ILE A 11 32.25 12.74 24.18
CA ILE A 11 31.18 13.47 23.50
C ILE A 11 29.87 13.09 24.21
N LYS A 12 29.37 13.95 25.09
CA LYS A 12 28.04 13.82 25.70
C LYS A 12 27.01 14.48 24.78
N PHE A 13 26.10 13.70 24.19
CA PHE A 13 24.87 14.23 23.59
C PHE A 13 23.91 14.68 24.70
N ARG A 14 23.42 15.93 24.62
CA ARG A 14 22.40 16.49 25.52
C ARG A 14 20.99 16.23 24.96
N PRO A 15 19.94 16.14 25.81
CA PRO A 15 18.56 15.95 25.38
C PRO A 15 17.99 17.19 24.65
N PRO A 16 16.89 17.03 23.87
CA PRO A 16 16.47 17.96 22.83
C PRO A 16 15.81 19.22 23.41
N GLY A 17 16.15 20.39 22.84
CA GLY A 17 15.54 21.67 23.21
C GLY A 17 16.06 22.88 22.44
N THR A 18 17.26 22.82 21.85
CA THR A 18 17.77 23.82 20.90
C THR A 18 18.73 23.14 19.92
N ALA A 19 18.60 23.41 18.62
CA ALA A 19 19.54 22.89 17.62
C ALA A 19 20.96 23.39 17.94
N PRO A 20 21.95 22.51 18.17
CA PRO A 20 23.32 22.97 18.39
C PRO A 20 23.80 23.71 17.14
N ALA A 21 24.41 24.89 17.31
CA ALA A 21 24.88 25.76 16.22
C ALA A 21 25.69 25.02 15.12
N GLY A 22 26.36 23.92 15.46
CA GLY A 22 27.16 23.12 14.53
C GLY A 22 26.38 22.21 13.57
N ILE A 23 25.06 22.06 13.68
CA ILE A 23 24.29 21.26 12.69
C ILE A 23 24.15 22.00 11.36
N PHE A 24 24.15 23.34 11.39
CA PHE A 24 23.97 24.20 10.22
C PHE A 24 25.27 24.48 9.46
N GLU A 25 26.43 24.42 10.13
CA GLU A 25 27.73 24.68 9.49
C GLU A 25 28.23 23.52 8.60
N LYS A 26 27.82 22.28 8.91
CA LYS A 26 28.31 21.08 8.22
C LYS A 26 27.79 20.95 6.78
N PRO A 27 26.49 21.14 6.49
CA PRO A 27 25.97 21.06 5.13
C PRO A 27 26.63 22.08 4.19
N VAL A 28 26.92 23.30 4.66
CA VAL A 28 27.56 24.34 3.83
C VAL A 28 28.95 23.90 3.36
N LYS A 29 29.81 23.45 4.27
CA LYS A 29 31.15 22.93 3.92
C LYS A 29 31.07 21.66 3.06
N ALA A 30 30.07 20.81 3.31
CA ALA A 30 29.87 19.61 2.51
C ALA A 30 29.50 19.96 1.06
N LYS A 31 28.64 20.98 0.81
CA LYS A 31 28.34 21.46 -0.54
C LYS A 31 29.60 21.92 -1.29
N GLU A 32 30.49 22.67 -0.64
CA GLU A 32 31.76 23.13 -1.24
C GLU A 32 32.68 21.98 -1.65
N ILE A 33 32.64 20.87 -0.91
CA ILE A 33 33.39 19.65 -1.22
C ILE A 33 32.72 18.89 -2.37
N LEU A 34 31.43 18.56 -2.21
CA LEU A 34 30.67 17.69 -3.09
C LEU A 34 30.41 18.32 -4.47
N SER A 35 30.33 19.66 -4.57
CA SER A 35 30.25 20.38 -5.85
C SER A 35 31.47 20.18 -6.75
N LYS A 36 32.61 19.76 -6.21
CA LYS A 36 33.84 19.49 -6.97
C LYS A 36 33.99 18.01 -7.35
N GLU A 37 33.09 17.15 -6.87
CA GLU A 37 33.13 15.71 -7.11
C GLU A 37 32.42 15.36 -8.43
N SER A 38 32.84 14.28 -9.08
CA SER A 38 32.24 13.82 -10.34
C SER A 38 30.98 13.01 -10.04
N ASN A 39 30.03 12.91 -10.98
CA ASN A 39 28.92 11.94 -10.85
C ASN A 39 29.41 10.49 -10.83
N VAL A 40 30.59 10.25 -11.40
CA VAL A 40 31.35 8.99 -11.30
C VAL A 40 32.60 9.31 -10.49
N GLN A 41 32.49 9.17 -9.17
CA GLN A 41 33.56 9.52 -8.24
C GLN A 41 34.61 8.40 -8.17
N GLU A 42 35.86 8.71 -8.49
CA GLU A 42 36.96 7.74 -8.36
C GLU A 42 37.26 7.45 -6.88
N VAL A 43 37.40 6.17 -6.55
CA VAL A 43 37.69 5.66 -5.20
C VAL A 43 38.83 4.63 -5.32
N LYS A 44 39.82 4.71 -4.43
CA LYS A 44 40.97 3.79 -4.43
C LYS A 44 40.82 2.71 -3.37
N CYS A 45 41.28 1.51 -3.67
CA CYS A 45 41.49 0.50 -2.63
C CYS A 45 42.63 0.89 -1.67
N PRO A 46 42.62 0.33 -0.44
CA PRO A 46 41.56 -0.53 0.11
C PRO A 46 40.33 0.30 0.48
N VAL A 47 39.12 -0.25 0.34
CA VAL A 47 37.87 0.46 0.67
C VAL A 47 36.77 -0.49 1.14
N THR A 48 36.00 -0.04 2.12
CA THR A 48 34.80 -0.72 2.60
C THR A 48 33.56 -0.09 1.95
N VAL A 49 32.83 -0.88 1.17
CA VAL A 49 31.60 -0.49 0.49
C VAL A 49 30.40 -0.83 1.37
N CYS A 50 29.52 0.16 1.56
CA CYS A 50 28.33 0.08 2.42
C CYS A 50 27.07 0.39 1.59
N GLY A 51 26.03 -0.40 1.79
CA GLY A 51 24.70 -0.16 1.24
C GLY A 51 23.83 0.71 2.14
N ASP A 52 22.51 0.48 2.07
CA ASP A 52 21.49 1.27 2.76
C ASP A 52 21.65 1.28 4.29
N VAL A 53 21.36 2.42 4.92
CA VAL A 53 21.48 2.62 6.38
C VAL A 53 20.16 3.08 7.03
N HIS A 54 19.36 3.89 6.32
CA HIS A 54 17.97 4.21 6.67
C HIS A 54 17.75 4.69 8.11
N GLY A 55 18.48 5.72 8.55
CA GLY A 55 18.28 6.34 9.86
C GLY A 55 18.51 5.41 11.06
N GLN A 56 19.16 4.26 10.87
CA GLN A 56 19.51 3.31 11.93
C GLN A 56 20.84 3.66 12.59
N PHE A 57 20.89 4.80 13.27
CA PHE A 57 22.12 5.39 13.82
C PHE A 57 22.97 4.43 14.68
N HIS A 58 22.34 3.64 15.56
CA HIS A 58 23.08 2.71 16.41
C HIS A 58 23.70 1.56 15.62
N ASP A 59 23.03 1.12 14.56
CA ASP A 59 23.54 0.09 13.67
C ASP A 59 24.66 0.64 12.76
N LEU A 60 24.59 1.92 12.37
CA LEU A 60 25.71 2.63 11.72
C LEU A 60 26.94 2.71 12.65
N MET A 61 26.76 2.91 13.95
CA MET A 61 27.87 2.89 14.89
C MET A 61 28.50 1.49 15.02
N GLU A 62 27.68 0.45 14.91
CA GLU A 62 28.15 -0.93 14.89
C GLU A 62 28.90 -1.25 13.59
N LEU A 63 28.41 -0.77 12.45
CA LEU A 63 29.13 -0.84 11.17
C LEU A 63 30.55 -0.28 11.30
N PHE A 64 30.73 0.91 11.88
CA PHE A 64 32.07 1.48 12.13
C PHE A 64 32.89 0.73 13.18
N ARG A 65 32.25 -0.05 14.05
CA ARG A 65 32.96 -0.93 14.99
C ARG A 65 33.53 -2.14 14.27
N ILE A 66 32.82 -2.64 13.26
CA ILE A 66 33.13 -3.87 12.52
C ILE A 66 34.08 -3.60 11.36
N GLY A 67 33.77 -2.64 10.48
CA GLY A 67 34.63 -2.26 9.35
C GLY A 67 35.86 -1.43 9.75
N GLY A 68 35.98 -1.04 11.02
CA GLY A 68 37.07 -0.21 11.51
C GLY A 68 36.78 1.29 11.47
N ARG A 69 37.53 2.07 12.26
CA ARG A 69 37.22 3.48 12.46
C ARG A 69 37.85 4.35 11.37
N SER A 70 37.11 5.36 10.91
CA SER A 70 37.71 6.45 10.14
C SER A 70 38.69 7.23 11.03
N PRO A 71 39.89 7.62 10.53
CA PRO A 71 40.33 7.55 9.13
C PRO A 71 41.16 6.32 8.75
N ASP A 72 41.27 5.31 9.62
CA ASP A 72 42.11 4.13 9.37
C ASP A 72 41.51 3.24 8.27
N THR A 73 40.18 3.25 8.13
CA THR A 73 39.44 2.59 7.03
C THR A 73 38.84 3.63 6.08
N ASN A 74 38.96 3.39 4.76
CA ASN A 74 38.25 4.15 3.73
C ASN A 74 36.84 3.59 3.55
N TYR A 75 35.83 4.45 3.40
CA TYR A 75 34.44 4.04 3.21
C TYR A 75 33.81 4.63 1.96
N LEU A 76 32.99 3.83 1.29
CA LEU A 76 32.09 4.23 0.21
C LEU A 76 30.65 3.85 0.60
N PHE A 77 29.79 4.83 0.83
CA PHE A 77 28.38 4.62 1.15
C PHE A 77 27.50 4.88 -0.09
N MET A 78 26.68 3.91 -0.48
CA MET A 78 25.96 3.93 -1.76
C MET A 78 24.64 4.69 -1.78
N GLY A 79 24.08 5.09 -0.63
CA GLY A 79 22.87 5.91 -0.55
C GLY A 79 21.96 5.52 0.61
N ASP A 80 20.78 6.11 0.66
CA ASP A 80 19.68 5.82 1.60
C ASP A 80 20.11 5.90 3.08
N TYR A 81 20.46 7.11 3.50
CA TYR A 81 20.92 7.42 4.86
C TYR A 81 19.78 7.79 5.80
N VAL A 82 18.67 8.26 5.25
CA VAL A 82 17.52 8.79 5.97
C VAL A 82 16.27 7.91 5.75
N ASP A 83 15.20 8.26 6.47
CA ASP A 83 13.91 7.57 6.49
C ASP A 83 13.95 6.16 7.09
N ARG A 84 12.77 5.60 7.40
CA ARG A 84 12.54 4.21 7.89
C ARG A 84 13.11 3.87 9.28
N GLY A 85 14.20 4.51 9.71
CA GLY A 85 14.75 4.46 11.07
C GLY A 85 14.36 5.68 11.92
N TYR A 86 14.59 5.61 13.23
CA TYR A 86 14.19 6.66 14.18
C TYR A 86 15.18 7.83 14.30
N TYR A 87 16.36 7.70 13.71
CA TYR A 87 17.52 8.57 13.92
C TYR A 87 18.17 9.04 12.60
N SER A 88 17.35 9.43 11.63
CA SER A 88 17.81 9.91 10.32
C SER A 88 18.70 11.14 10.47
N VAL A 89 18.32 12.10 11.33
CA VAL A 89 19.10 13.32 11.57
C VAL A 89 20.49 12.98 12.09
N GLU A 90 20.61 12.10 13.06
CA GLU A 90 21.90 11.69 13.63
C GLU A 90 22.75 10.92 12.60
N THR A 91 22.12 10.03 11.83
CA THR A 91 22.76 9.20 10.80
C THR A 91 23.38 10.06 9.71
N VAL A 92 22.58 10.91 9.06
CA VAL A 92 23.06 11.77 7.97
C VAL A 92 24.03 12.83 8.49
N THR A 93 23.83 13.37 9.70
CA THR A 93 24.75 14.34 10.31
C THR A 93 26.13 13.72 10.55
N LEU A 94 26.20 12.46 10.96
CA LEU A 94 27.46 11.76 11.18
C LEU A 94 28.21 11.55 9.86
N LEU A 95 27.54 11.01 8.84
CA LEU A 95 28.14 10.76 7.52
C LEU A 95 28.65 12.05 6.87
N VAL A 96 27.86 13.12 6.91
CA VAL A 96 28.27 14.45 6.41
C VAL A 96 29.46 15.00 7.21
N ALA A 97 29.48 14.84 8.54
CA ALA A 97 30.60 15.28 9.35
C ALA A 97 31.89 14.51 9.03
N LEU A 98 31.79 13.20 8.80
CA LEU A 98 32.92 12.36 8.40
C LEU A 98 33.42 12.72 7.00
N LYS A 99 32.52 12.97 6.04
CA LYS A 99 32.88 13.48 4.70
C LYS A 99 33.64 14.80 4.78
N VAL A 100 33.16 15.76 5.57
CA VAL A 100 33.83 17.06 5.73
C VAL A 100 35.20 16.90 6.41
N ARG A 101 35.33 16.00 7.39
CA ARG A 101 36.57 15.82 8.15
C ARG A 101 37.63 15.00 7.40
N TYR A 102 37.21 14.01 6.64
CA TYR A 102 38.07 13.04 5.96
C TYR A 102 37.68 12.91 4.49
N LYS A 103 37.72 14.04 3.77
CA LYS A 103 37.23 14.18 2.39
C LYS A 103 37.61 13.05 1.44
N GLU A 104 38.88 12.65 1.47
CA GLU A 104 39.46 11.63 0.57
C GLU A 104 39.31 10.19 1.08
N ARG A 105 38.75 10.01 2.29
CA ARG A 105 38.58 8.70 2.94
C ARG A 105 37.12 8.25 3.01
N ILE A 106 36.18 9.19 2.86
CA ILE A 106 34.73 8.94 2.96
C ILE A 106 34.10 9.42 1.67
N THR A 107 33.48 8.51 0.93
CA THR A 107 32.65 8.81 -0.24
C THR A 107 31.21 8.49 0.11
N ILE A 108 30.31 9.43 -0.20
CA ILE A 108 28.86 9.30 0.04
C ILE A 108 28.14 9.59 -1.28
N LEU A 109 27.34 8.63 -1.74
CA LEU A 109 26.55 8.72 -2.96
C LEU A 109 25.09 9.09 -2.65
N ARG A 110 24.37 9.50 -3.69
CA ARG A 110 22.95 9.81 -3.60
C ARG A 110 22.13 8.51 -3.70
N GLY A 111 21.23 8.26 -2.77
CA GLY A 111 20.16 7.28 -2.90
C GLY A 111 18.83 7.92 -3.27
N ASN A 112 17.79 7.11 -3.45
CA ASN A 112 16.45 7.62 -3.77
C ASN A 112 15.79 8.29 -2.55
N HIS A 113 16.21 7.94 -1.33
CA HIS A 113 15.79 8.61 -0.10
C HIS A 113 16.49 9.96 0.13
N GLU A 114 17.54 10.29 -0.61
CA GLU A 114 18.13 11.63 -0.65
C GLU A 114 17.39 12.55 -1.64
N SER A 115 16.06 12.64 -1.46
CA SER A 115 15.13 13.43 -2.29
C SER A 115 14.03 14.09 -1.44
N ARG A 116 13.52 15.25 -1.87
CA ARG A 116 12.47 15.97 -1.15
C ARG A 116 11.16 15.18 -1.12
N GLN A 117 10.82 14.51 -2.23
CA GLN A 117 9.57 13.76 -2.36
C GLN A 117 9.53 12.55 -1.42
N ILE A 118 10.60 11.76 -1.38
CA ILE A 118 10.64 10.52 -0.59
C ILE A 118 10.72 10.85 0.91
N THR A 119 11.53 11.83 1.30
CA THR A 119 11.68 12.23 2.71
C THR A 119 10.42 12.80 3.36
N GLN A 120 9.48 13.32 2.56
CA GLN A 120 8.15 13.76 3.05
C GLN A 120 7.20 12.60 3.33
N VAL A 121 7.43 11.44 2.72
CA VAL A 121 6.54 10.27 2.82
C VAL A 121 7.07 9.25 3.83
N TYR A 122 8.39 9.11 3.97
CA TYR A 122 9.00 7.98 4.69
C TYR A 122 9.67 8.32 6.03
N GLY A 123 9.49 9.56 6.51
CA GLY A 123 9.63 9.91 7.92
C GLY A 123 10.71 10.93 8.29
N PHE A 124 11.66 11.26 7.40
CA PHE A 124 12.72 12.23 7.71
C PHE A 124 12.18 13.65 7.90
N TYR A 125 11.20 14.06 7.10
CA TYR A 125 10.51 15.34 7.26
C TYR A 125 9.85 15.45 8.65
N ASP A 126 9.08 14.42 9.02
CA ASP A 126 8.39 14.35 10.31
C ASP A 126 9.36 14.29 11.48
N GLU A 127 10.48 13.58 11.33
CA GLU A 127 11.56 13.56 12.33
C GLU A 127 12.12 14.97 12.56
N CYS A 128 12.39 15.72 11.49
CA CYS A 128 12.90 17.09 11.58
C CYS A 128 11.88 18.01 12.26
N LEU A 129 10.59 17.94 11.87
CA LEU A 129 9.53 18.70 12.51
C LEU A 129 9.39 18.37 13.99
N ARG A 130 9.38 17.09 14.33
CA ARG A 130 9.24 16.62 15.71
C ARG A 130 10.42 17.02 16.60
N LYS A 131 11.66 16.95 16.09
CA LYS A 131 12.86 17.25 16.87
C LYS A 131 13.14 18.76 17.00
N TYR A 132 12.79 19.56 15.99
CA TYR A 132 13.20 20.97 15.89
C TYR A 132 12.05 21.97 15.80
N GLY A 133 10.80 21.51 15.70
CA GLY A 133 9.60 22.33 15.63
C GLY A 133 9.38 23.07 14.30
N ASN A 134 10.25 22.85 13.30
CA ASN A 134 10.16 23.46 11.97
C ASN A 134 10.94 22.65 10.93
N ALA A 135 10.68 22.94 9.65
CA ALA A 135 11.25 22.21 8.53
C ALA A 135 12.66 22.66 8.11
N ASN A 136 13.32 23.57 8.84
CA ASN A 136 14.60 24.14 8.37
C ASN A 136 15.70 23.07 8.27
N VAL A 137 15.80 22.17 9.26
CA VAL A 137 16.79 21.07 9.23
C VAL A 137 16.57 20.18 8.01
N TRP A 138 15.32 19.84 7.71
CA TRP A 138 14.96 19.08 6.51
C TRP A 138 15.37 19.81 5.22
N LYS A 139 15.07 21.11 5.11
CA LYS A 139 15.49 21.95 3.97
C LYS A 139 17.00 21.94 3.78
N PHE A 140 17.77 22.12 4.87
CA PHE A 140 19.23 22.13 4.79
C PHE A 140 19.84 20.82 4.28
N PHE A 141 19.30 19.67 4.70
CA PHE A 141 19.76 18.37 4.23
C PHE A 141 19.29 18.08 2.81
N THR A 142 18.03 18.34 2.48
CA THR A 142 17.53 18.13 1.12
C THR A 142 18.23 19.02 0.09
N ASP A 143 18.58 20.26 0.43
CA ASP A 143 19.40 21.10 -0.44
C ASP A 143 20.85 20.62 -0.55
N LEU A 144 21.37 19.86 0.43
CA LEU A 144 22.68 19.22 0.35
C LEU A 144 22.64 17.97 -0.53
N PHE A 145 21.54 17.22 -0.51
CA PHE A 145 21.37 15.99 -1.26
C PHE A 145 21.53 16.18 -2.77
N ASP A 146 21.14 17.34 -3.30
CA ASP A 146 21.35 17.69 -4.71
C ASP A 146 22.83 17.69 -5.14
N TYR A 147 23.76 17.83 -4.19
CA TYR A 147 25.20 17.86 -4.48
C TYR A 147 25.85 16.48 -4.45
N LEU A 148 25.18 15.45 -3.93
CA LEU A 148 25.75 14.11 -3.77
C LEU A 148 26.03 13.47 -5.13
N PRO A 149 27.26 12.94 -5.36
CA PRO A 149 27.57 12.12 -6.54
C PRO A 149 26.57 10.98 -6.71
N LEU A 150 26.27 10.63 -7.97
CA LEU A 150 25.31 9.55 -8.27
C LEU A 150 25.95 8.16 -8.16
N THR A 151 27.23 8.05 -8.52
CA THR A 151 27.94 6.77 -8.65
C THR A 151 29.41 6.93 -8.26
N ALA A 152 30.09 5.81 -8.01
CA ALA A 152 31.52 5.74 -7.80
C ALA A 152 32.15 4.64 -8.66
N LEU A 153 33.45 4.76 -8.89
CA LEU A 153 34.26 3.79 -9.60
C LEU A 153 35.47 3.43 -8.75
N VAL A 154 35.54 2.18 -8.28
CA VAL A 154 36.64 1.69 -7.43
C VAL A 154 37.73 1.10 -8.32
N ASP A 155 38.93 1.67 -8.24
CA ASP A 155 40.13 1.35 -9.05
C ASP A 155 39.81 1.05 -10.52
N SER A 156 38.93 1.87 -11.10
CA SER A 156 38.51 1.78 -12.50
C SER A 156 37.87 0.43 -12.92
N GLN A 157 37.49 -0.44 -11.98
CA GLN A 157 37.00 -1.79 -12.28
C GLN A 157 35.64 -2.12 -11.65
N ILE A 158 35.32 -1.59 -10.47
CA ILE A 158 34.05 -1.88 -9.78
C ILE A 158 33.18 -0.63 -9.80
N PHE A 159 32.05 -0.71 -10.48
CA PHE A 159 31.10 0.38 -10.59
C PHE A 159 30.08 0.31 -9.46
N CYS A 160 30.02 1.37 -8.66
CA CYS A 160 29.18 1.45 -7.47
C CYS A 160 28.06 2.48 -7.61
N LEU A 161 26.83 2.11 -7.27
CA LEU A 161 25.66 2.99 -7.36
C LEU A 161 24.57 2.58 -6.35
N HIS A 162 23.53 3.39 -6.22
CA HIS A 162 22.41 3.05 -5.33
C HIS A 162 21.48 2.00 -5.93
N GLY A 163 20.79 2.38 -7.01
CA GLY A 163 19.81 1.54 -7.70
C GLY A 163 20.48 0.65 -8.73
N GLY A 164 20.24 0.90 -10.01
CA GLY A 164 20.62 -0.02 -11.08
C GLY A 164 20.97 0.69 -12.38
N LEU A 165 21.11 -0.09 -13.46
CA LEU A 165 21.47 0.47 -14.76
C LEU A 165 20.28 1.20 -15.39
N SER A 166 20.56 2.06 -16.38
CA SER A 166 19.54 2.80 -17.15
C SER A 166 19.59 2.42 -18.63
N PRO A 167 18.44 2.25 -19.31
CA PRO A 167 18.40 2.06 -20.76
C PRO A 167 18.88 3.27 -21.55
N SER A 168 19.07 4.43 -20.90
CA SER A 168 19.58 5.65 -21.52
C SER A 168 21.09 5.85 -21.33
N ILE A 169 21.77 4.90 -20.67
CA ILE A 169 23.18 5.04 -20.27
C ILE A 169 23.97 3.81 -20.74
N ASP A 170 24.72 3.99 -21.83
CA ASP A 170 25.61 2.95 -22.34
C ASP A 170 27.02 3.05 -21.73
N THR A 171 27.48 4.27 -21.40
CA THR A 171 28.84 4.52 -20.95
C THR A 171 28.91 5.33 -19.65
N LEU A 172 29.99 5.17 -18.89
CA LEU A 172 30.26 5.97 -17.70
C LEU A 172 30.34 7.48 -18.01
N ASP A 173 30.71 7.88 -19.23
CA ASP A 173 30.74 9.29 -19.64
C ASP A 173 29.34 9.90 -19.73
N HIS A 174 28.31 9.13 -20.09
CA HIS A 174 26.93 9.61 -20.05
C HIS A 174 26.52 9.98 -18.61
N ILE A 175 26.99 9.22 -17.61
CA ILE A 175 26.74 9.50 -16.19
C ILE A 175 27.48 10.77 -15.76
N ARG A 176 28.75 10.93 -16.17
CA ARG A 176 29.56 12.14 -15.88
C ARG A 176 28.90 13.42 -16.41
N ALA A 177 28.14 13.32 -17.51
CA ALA A 177 27.46 14.45 -18.13
C ALA A 177 26.09 14.83 -17.51
N LEU A 178 25.52 14.01 -16.61
CA LEU A 178 24.22 14.31 -16.00
C LEU A 178 24.29 15.56 -15.12
N ASP A 179 23.28 16.43 -15.21
CA ASP A 179 23.11 17.50 -14.23
C ASP A 179 22.50 16.91 -12.94
N ARG A 180 23.34 16.72 -11.91
CA ARG A 180 22.87 16.18 -10.63
C ARG A 180 22.31 17.25 -9.68
N LEU A 181 22.58 18.54 -9.92
CA LEU A 181 22.28 19.65 -8.99
C LEU A 181 20.81 20.07 -9.03
N GLN A 182 19.93 19.07 -8.91
CA GLN A 182 18.49 19.21 -8.97
C GLN A 182 17.82 18.13 -8.12
N GLU A 183 16.52 18.32 -7.88
CA GLU A 183 15.67 17.25 -7.33
C GLU A 183 15.68 16.04 -8.27
N VAL A 184 15.57 14.83 -7.72
CA VAL A 184 15.49 13.61 -8.53
C VAL A 184 14.27 13.68 -9.45
N PRO A 185 14.42 13.62 -10.78
CA PRO A 185 13.30 13.64 -11.70
C PRO A 185 12.41 12.40 -11.54
N HIS A 186 11.15 12.49 -11.99
CA HIS A 186 10.21 11.37 -11.98
C HIS A 186 10.56 10.26 -13.00
N GLU A 187 11.34 10.60 -14.03
CA GLU A 187 11.78 9.69 -15.09
C GLU A 187 13.15 10.11 -15.65
N GLY A 188 13.78 9.21 -16.41
CA GLY A 188 15.04 9.47 -17.10
C GLY A 188 16.28 8.96 -16.36
N PRO A 189 17.48 9.17 -16.91
CA PRO A 189 18.70 8.46 -16.53
C PRO A 189 19.08 8.60 -15.05
N MET A 190 18.89 9.78 -14.46
CA MET A 190 19.16 9.98 -13.02
C MET A 190 18.16 9.24 -12.14
N CYS A 191 16.88 9.20 -12.53
CA CYS A 191 15.85 8.43 -11.84
C CYS A 191 16.19 6.93 -11.90
N ASP A 192 16.52 6.43 -13.10
CA ASP A 192 16.86 5.03 -13.33
C ASP A 192 18.06 4.58 -12.46
N LEU A 193 19.14 5.37 -12.40
CA LEU A 193 20.32 5.05 -11.57
C LEU A 193 20.00 4.89 -10.08
N LEU A 194 18.93 5.53 -9.60
CA LEU A 194 18.52 5.52 -8.20
C LEU A 194 17.39 4.51 -7.90
N TRP A 195 16.69 4.00 -8.93
CA TRP A 195 15.46 3.20 -8.75
C TRP A 195 15.45 1.86 -9.49
N SER A 196 16.35 1.63 -10.46
CA SER A 196 16.36 0.40 -11.24
C SER A 196 16.81 -0.81 -10.41
N ASP A 197 16.37 -2.02 -10.78
CA ASP A 197 16.63 -3.29 -10.09
C ASP A 197 17.13 -4.41 -11.04
N PRO A 198 18.11 -5.26 -10.65
CA PRO A 198 18.41 -6.48 -11.39
C PRO A 198 17.22 -7.45 -11.34
N ASP A 199 17.03 -8.22 -12.40
CA ASP A 199 15.93 -9.18 -12.57
C ASP A 199 16.45 -10.38 -13.37
N ASP A 200 15.97 -11.59 -13.06
CA ASP A 200 16.46 -12.83 -13.70
C ASP A 200 16.04 -12.95 -15.17
N ARG A 201 15.13 -12.08 -15.63
CA ARG A 201 14.71 -12.05 -17.05
C ARG A 201 15.75 -11.37 -17.93
N GLY A 202 15.82 -11.74 -19.21
CA GLY A 202 16.65 -11.03 -20.19
C GLY A 202 16.10 -9.65 -20.58
N GLY A 203 17.00 -8.72 -20.88
CA GLY A 203 16.71 -7.38 -21.37
C GLY A 203 16.20 -6.40 -20.31
N TRP A 204 15.62 -5.30 -20.78
CA TRP A 204 15.00 -4.28 -19.93
C TRP A 204 13.53 -4.56 -19.66
N GLY A 205 12.98 -3.87 -18.66
CA GLY A 205 11.58 -3.47 -18.72
C GLY A 205 11.09 -2.82 -17.44
N ILE A 206 9.78 -2.79 -17.24
CA ILE A 206 9.17 -1.80 -16.35
C ILE A 206 9.40 -2.18 -14.88
N SER A 207 9.94 -1.21 -14.11
CA SER A 207 10.12 -1.38 -12.67
C SER A 207 8.77 -1.43 -11.94
N PRO A 208 8.56 -2.41 -11.03
CA PRO A 208 7.36 -2.46 -10.21
C PRO A 208 7.29 -1.32 -9.18
N ARG A 209 8.38 -0.56 -8.99
CA ARG A 209 8.45 0.57 -8.06
C ARG A 209 7.73 1.82 -8.57
N GLY A 210 7.31 1.84 -9.84
CA GLY A 210 6.75 3.01 -10.49
C GLY A 210 7.78 4.06 -10.93
N ALA A 211 9.07 3.76 -10.76
CA ALA A 211 10.22 4.56 -11.20
C ALA A 211 11.39 3.63 -11.54
N GLY A 212 12.22 4.00 -12.52
CA GLY A 212 13.32 3.19 -13.04
C GLY A 212 12.88 1.96 -13.84
N TYR A 213 13.81 1.03 -14.06
CA TYR A 213 13.62 -0.18 -14.85
C TYR A 213 14.09 -1.43 -14.10
N THR A 214 13.65 -2.61 -14.53
CA THR A 214 14.41 -3.83 -14.24
C THR A 214 15.28 -4.24 -15.41
N PHE A 215 16.43 -4.87 -15.14
CA PHE A 215 17.42 -5.24 -16.15
C PHE A 215 17.97 -6.64 -15.94
N GLY A 216 18.17 -7.36 -17.04
CA GLY A 216 18.68 -8.72 -17.06
C GLY A 216 20.19 -8.86 -17.01
N GLN A 217 20.62 -10.13 -16.90
CA GLN A 217 22.04 -10.51 -16.95
C GLN A 217 22.74 -10.00 -18.21
N ASP A 218 22.11 -10.15 -19.37
CA ASP A 218 22.62 -9.67 -20.67
C ASP A 218 22.93 -8.17 -20.67
N ILE A 219 22.11 -7.37 -19.98
CA ILE A 219 22.32 -5.94 -19.84
C ILE A 219 23.54 -5.65 -18.96
N SER A 220 23.64 -6.31 -17.80
CA SER A 220 24.79 -6.10 -16.91
C SER A 220 26.12 -6.56 -17.50
N GLU A 221 26.13 -7.68 -18.22
CA GLU A 221 27.31 -8.18 -18.92
C GLU A 221 27.73 -7.23 -20.03
N THR A 222 26.77 -6.76 -20.83
CA THR A 222 27.04 -5.78 -21.91
C THR A 222 27.58 -4.47 -21.35
N PHE A 223 26.99 -3.97 -20.27
CA PHE A 223 27.43 -2.74 -19.63
C PHE A 223 28.83 -2.88 -19.04
N ASN A 224 29.10 -3.98 -18.31
CA ASN A 224 30.42 -4.25 -17.73
C ASN A 224 31.48 -4.37 -18.82
N HIS A 225 31.22 -5.16 -19.87
CA HIS A 225 32.14 -5.33 -20.99
C HIS A 225 32.43 -4.00 -21.70
N SER A 226 31.39 -3.21 -22.00
CA SER A 226 31.53 -1.95 -22.75
C SER A 226 32.28 -0.88 -21.98
N ASN A 227 32.24 -0.93 -20.65
CA ASN A 227 32.89 0.03 -19.76
C ASN A 227 34.17 -0.50 -19.11
N GLY A 228 34.62 -1.71 -19.46
CA GLY A 228 35.83 -2.32 -18.89
C GLY A 228 35.72 -2.65 -17.40
N LEU A 229 34.51 -2.93 -16.92
CA LEU A 229 34.21 -3.21 -15.52
C LEU A 229 34.20 -4.71 -15.26
N THR A 230 34.50 -5.10 -14.02
CA THR A 230 34.42 -6.49 -13.55
C THR A 230 33.20 -6.74 -12.68
N LEU A 231 32.60 -5.68 -12.12
CA LEU A 231 31.50 -5.80 -11.16
C LEU A 231 30.66 -4.52 -11.09
N VAL A 232 29.35 -4.68 -11.01
CA VAL A 232 28.42 -3.66 -10.50
C VAL A 232 28.11 -3.96 -9.03
N SER A 233 28.48 -3.05 -8.13
CA SER A 233 28.10 -3.08 -6.72
C SER A 233 26.98 -2.09 -6.47
N ARG A 234 25.84 -2.55 -5.99
CA ARG A 234 24.66 -1.72 -5.77
C ARG A 234 24.03 -1.91 -4.40
N ALA A 235 23.02 -1.10 -4.09
CA ALA A 235 22.26 -1.13 -2.84
C ALA A 235 20.76 -1.29 -3.14
N HIS A 236 19.88 -0.60 -2.39
CA HIS A 236 18.46 -0.37 -2.70
C HIS A 236 17.48 -1.55 -2.57
N GLN A 237 17.92 -2.80 -2.74
CA GLN A 237 17.11 -3.99 -2.51
C GLN A 237 17.46 -4.61 -1.15
N LEU A 238 16.46 -4.79 -0.29
CA LEU A 238 16.62 -5.54 0.96
C LEU A 238 17.04 -6.98 0.66
N VAL A 239 18.14 -7.41 1.26
CA VAL A 239 18.66 -8.78 1.15
C VAL A 239 18.87 -9.37 2.55
N MET A 240 18.36 -10.57 2.78
CA MET A 240 18.24 -11.14 4.14
C MET A 240 19.59 -11.39 4.82
N GLU A 241 20.60 -11.77 4.04
CA GLU A 241 21.96 -12.03 4.51
C GLU A 241 22.84 -10.75 4.46
N GLY A 242 22.25 -9.58 4.18
CA GLY A 242 22.97 -8.32 4.06
C GLY A 242 23.72 -8.14 2.72
N TYR A 243 23.91 -9.19 1.93
CA TYR A 243 24.34 -9.10 0.53
C TYR A 243 23.72 -10.20 -0.33
N ASN A 244 23.65 -10.00 -1.65
CA ASN A 244 23.22 -11.01 -2.61
C ASN A 244 23.93 -10.86 -3.96
N TRP A 245 24.30 -11.99 -4.58
CA TRP A 245 24.90 -12.03 -5.91
C TRP A 245 23.84 -12.37 -6.97
N CYS A 246 23.88 -11.71 -8.12
CA CYS A 246 23.03 -12.00 -9.27
C CYS A 246 23.80 -11.83 -10.59
N HIS A 247 23.17 -12.25 -11.70
CA HIS A 247 23.72 -12.15 -13.07
C HIS A 247 25.12 -12.78 -13.20
N ASP A 248 25.25 -14.05 -12.80
CA ASP A 248 26.53 -14.79 -12.77
C ASP A 248 27.69 -14.02 -12.09
N ARG A 249 27.37 -13.36 -10.99
CA ARG A 249 28.29 -12.53 -10.18
C ARG A 249 28.79 -11.25 -10.87
N ASN A 250 28.13 -10.80 -11.93
CA ASN A 250 28.36 -9.46 -12.50
C ASN A 250 27.75 -8.34 -11.65
N VAL A 251 26.78 -8.66 -10.78
CA VAL A 251 26.08 -7.69 -9.94
C VAL A 251 26.01 -8.21 -8.50
N VAL A 252 26.41 -7.37 -7.54
CA VAL A 252 26.21 -7.61 -6.11
C VAL A 252 25.33 -6.51 -5.50
N THR A 253 24.35 -6.92 -4.70
CA THR A 253 23.56 -6.02 -3.86
C THR A 253 24.07 -6.08 -2.43
N ILE A 254 24.31 -4.94 -1.80
CA ILE A 254 24.76 -4.81 -0.41
C ILE A 254 23.72 -4.00 0.36
N PHE A 255 23.37 -4.46 1.55
CA PHE A 255 22.42 -3.82 2.45
C PHE A 255 23.03 -3.74 3.85
N SER A 256 23.21 -2.53 4.36
CA SER A 256 24.00 -2.29 5.58
C SER A 256 23.16 -1.94 6.82
N ALA A 257 21.83 -2.05 6.73
CA ALA A 257 20.89 -1.84 7.82
C ALA A 257 20.35 -3.19 8.35
N PRO A 258 20.83 -3.67 9.52
CA PRO A 258 20.39 -4.95 10.08
C PRO A 258 19.02 -4.78 10.74
N ASN A 259 18.22 -5.85 10.73
CA ASN A 259 16.84 -5.83 11.18
C ASN A 259 16.12 -4.58 10.66
N TYR A 260 16.12 -4.41 9.34
CA TYR A 260 15.63 -3.24 8.64
C TYR A 260 14.26 -2.79 9.15
N CYS A 261 14.04 -1.47 9.26
CA CYS A 261 12.86 -0.88 9.89
C CYS A 261 12.59 -1.41 11.32
N TYR A 262 13.62 -1.95 11.98
CA TYR A 262 13.56 -2.61 13.29
C TYR A 262 12.68 -3.85 13.37
N ARG A 263 12.37 -4.47 12.23
CA ARG A 263 11.41 -5.60 12.16
C ARG A 263 11.68 -6.66 11.10
N CYS A 264 12.56 -6.41 10.14
CA CYS A 264 12.78 -7.33 9.02
C CYS A 264 13.63 -8.56 9.35
N GLY A 265 14.37 -8.55 10.45
CA GLY A 265 15.19 -9.68 10.89
C GLY A 265 16.37 -10.04 9.98
N ASN A 266 16.66 -9.26 8.93
CA ASN A 266 17.84 -9.45 8.08
C ASN A 266 19.14 -9.12 8.83
N GLN A 267 20.24 -9.71 8.39
CA GLN A 267 21.58 -9.23 8.70
C GLN A 267 21.92 -8.03 7.82
N ALA A 268 22.89 -7.23 8.26
CA ALA A 268 23.56 -6.26 7.41
C ALA A 268 24.88 -6.83 6.93
N ALA A 269 25.38 -6.32 5.80
CA ALA A 269 26.75 -6.57 5.37
C ALA A 269 27.46 -5.28 4.92
N ILE A 270 28.78 -5.35 4.93
CA ILE A 270 29.70 -4.43 4.26
C ILE A 270 30.67 -5.27 3.42
N MET A 271 31.10 -4.72 2.27
CA MET A 271 32.08 -5.38 1.39
C MET A 271 33.44 -4.71 1.53
N GLU A 272 34.44 -5.44 2.00
CA GLU A 272 35.82 -4.96 2.09
C GLU A 272 36.59 -5.34 0.82
N LEU A 273 37.15 -4.34 0.14
CA LEU A 273 38.04 -4.50 -1.00
C LEU A 273 39.48 -4.20 -0.57
N ASP A 274 40.38 -5.15 -0.82
CA ASP A 274 41.82 -4.98 -0.58
C ASP A 274 42.55 -4.31 -1.76
N ASP A 275 43.86 -4.06 -1.61
CA ASP A 275 44.72 -3.45 -2.64
C ASP A 275 44.80 -4.26 -3.94
N ALA A 276 44.36 -5.53 -3.93
CA ALA A 276 44.33 -6.42 -5.09
C ALA A 276 42.90 -6.63 -5.63
N LEU A 277 41.93 -5.79 -5.22
CA LEU A 277 40.51 -5.87 -5.56
C LEU A 277 39.84 -7.18 -5.13
N LYS A 278 40.43 -7.91 -4.18
CA LYS A 278 39.74 -9.05 -3.57
C LYS A 278 38.71 -8.52 -2.60
N TYR A 279 37.48 -9.00 -2.75
CA TYR A 279 36.39 -8.67 -1.85
C TYR A 279 36.18 -9.73 -0.77
N SER A 280 35.77 -9.29 0.41
CA SER A 280 35.16 -10.13 1.43
C SER A 280 33.96 -9.42 2.05
N PHE A 281 32.98 -10.17 2.57
CA PHE A 281 31.79 -9.61 3.20
C PHE A 281 31.87 -9.80 4.71
N LEU A 282 31.68 -8.71 5.46
CA LEU A 282 31.48 -8.76 6.90
C LEU A 282 29.99 -8.58 7.18
N GLN A 283 29.36 -9.63 7.69
CA GLN A 283 27.96 -9.60 8.09
C GLN A 283 27.82 -9.28 9.57
N PHE A 284 26.75 -8.56 9.95
CA PHE A 284 26.50 -8.19 11.34
C PHE A 284 25.02 -8.09 11.68
N ASP A 285 24.74 -8.40 12.95
CA ASP A 285 23.43 -8.33 13.57
C ASP A 285 23.16 -6.91 14.13
N PRO A 286 21.90 -6.59 14.49
CA PRO A 286 21.56 -5.29 15.06
C PRO A 286 22.35 -4.95 16.33
N ALA A 287 22.67 -3.68 16.50
CA ALA A 287 23.38 -3.19 17.67
C ALA A 287 22.59 -3.49 18.97
N PRO A 288 23.26 -3.93 20.07
CA PRO A 288 22.59 -4.23 21.33
C PRO A 288 21.87 -3.00 21.91
N ARG A 289 20.56 -3.10 22.15
CA ARG A 289 19.75 -2.01 22.74
C ARG A 289 19.57 -2.22 24.23
N ARG A 290 19.89 -1.20 25.03
CA ARG A 290 19.60 -1.21 26.48
C ARG A 290 18.10 -0.96 26.71
N GLY A 291 17.39 -1.97 27.18
CA GLY A 291 16.01 -1.82 27.69
C GLY A 291 14.89 -2.41 26.82
N GLU A 292 15.21 -3.05 25.69
CA GLU A 292 14.23 -3.85 24.93
C GLU A 292 14.46 -5.35 25.22
N PRO A 293 13.40 -6.17 25.38
CA PRO A 293 13.56 -7.60 25.55
C PRO A 293 14.32 -8.18 24.35
N HIS A 294 15.25 -9.10 24.61
CA HIS A 294 15.91 -9.86 23.57
C HIS A 294 14.87 -10.51 22.67
N VAL A 295 14.78 -10.03 21.43
CA VAL A 295 14.08 -10.73 20.36
C VAL A 295 14.89 -12.01 20.16
N THR A 296 14.38 -13.11 20.70
CA THR A 296 14.93 -14.43 20.44
C THR A 296 14.95 -14.63 18.93
N ARG A 297 16.04 -15.22 18.40
CA ARG A 297 16.09 -15.74 17.03
C ARG A 297 15.03 -16.84 16.88
N ARG A 298 13.79 -16.41 16.71
CA ARG A 298 12.68 -17.15 16.15
C ARG A 298 12.08 -16.21 15.13
N THR A 299 12.58 -16.35 13.92
CA THR A 299 11.87 -15.90 12.74
C THR A 299 10.49 -16.54 12.81
N PRO A 300 9.40 -15.77 12.89
CA PRO A 300 8.11 -16.34 12.57
C PRO A 300 8.14 -16.68 11.07
N ASP A 301 7.68 -17.87 10.69
CA ASP A 301 7.77 -18.39 9.32
C ASP A 301 7.12 -17.50 8.23
N TYR A 302 6.40 -16.45 8.63
CA TYR A 302 5.86 -15.48 7.69
C TYR A 302 6.94 -14.68 6.92
N PHE A 303 8.15 -14.45 7.46
CA PHE A 303 9.17 -13.66 6.72
C PHE A 303 9.83 -14.44 5.57
N PHE A 304 9.98 -15.75 5.68
CA PHE A 304 10.52 -16.58 4.58
C PHE A 304 9.54 -16.78 3.41
N CYS A 305 8.24 -16.51 3.63
CA CYS A 305 7.23 -16.51 2.56
C CYS A 305 6.96 -15.12 1.95
N TYR A 306 7.72 -14.07 2.31
CA TYR A 306 7.57 -12.73 1.73
C TYR A 306 8.87 -12.15 1.14
N HIS A 307 10.01 -12.84 1.27
CA HIS A 307 11.29 -12.41 0.67
C HIS A 307 11.99 -13.47 -0.19
N ASN A 308 11.35 -14.62 -0.38
CA ASN A 308 11.61 -15.47 -1.52
C ASN A 308 10.27 -15.76 -2.20
N MET A 309 10.27 -15.69 -3.53
CA MET A 309 9.14 -15.76 -4.47
C MET A 309 8.53 -14.41 -4.83
N SER A 310 8.85 -13.96 -6.07
CA SER A 310 7.98 -13.31 -7.07
C SER A 310 6.86 -12.36 -6.59
N GLN A 311 6.66 -11.24 -7.29
CA GLN A 311 5.37 -10.50 -7.30
C GLN A 311 4.20 -11.44 -7.02
N LEU A 312 3.33 -11.09 -6.05
CA LEU A 312 2.10 -11.84 -5.78
C LEU A 312 1.43 -12.17 -7.12
N LYS A 313 1.29 -13.46 -7.41
CA LYS A 313 0.70 -13.90 -8.67
C LYS A 313 -0.81 -13.90 -8.53
N TYR A 314 -1.47 -13.38 -9.57
CA TYR A 314 -2.91 -13.34 -9.65
C TYR A 314 -3.39 -14.04 -10.91
N LEU A 315 -4.57 -14.66 -10.81
CA LEU A 315 -5.34 -15.17 -11.92
C LEU A 315 -6.36 -14.11 -12.32
N SER A 316 -6.50 -13.85 -13.62
CA SER A 316 -7.36 -12.78 -14.14
C SER A 316 -8.65 -13.32 -14.75
N GLY A 317 -9.78 -12.66 -14.47
CA GLY A 317 -11.06 -12.92 -15.15
C GLY A 317 -12.25 -13.09 -14.19
N PHE A 318 -13.09 -12.07 -14.08
CA PHE A 318 -14.31 -12.12 -13.26
C PHE A 318 -15.21 -13.31 -13.59
N GLY A 319 -15.59 -14.10 -12.57
CA GLY A 319 -16.51 -15.23 -12.72
C GLY A 319 -15.92 -16.49 -13.37
N SER A 320 -14.61 -16.52 -13.63
CA SER A 320 -13.94 -17.69 -14.24
C SER A 320 -13.97 -18.91 -13.31
N GLU A 321 -13.92 -20.11 -13.90
CA GLU A 321 -13.55 -21.33 -13.18
C GLU A 321 -12.02 -21.43 -13.15
N PHE A 322 -11.43 -21.01 -12.04
CA PHE A 322 -9.99 -21.00 -11.84
C PHE A 322 -9.50 -22.35 -11.32
N ALA A 323 -8.21 -22.62 -11.52
CA ALA A 323 -7.50 -23.71 -10.88
C ALA A 323 -6.12 -23.17 -10.46
N SER A 324 -5.76 -23.39 -9.20
CA SER A 324 -4.48 -22.97 -8.65
C SER A 324 -3.94 -24.02 -7.69
N GLU A 325 -2.66 -24.31 -7.81
CA GLU A 325 -1.90 -25.09 -6.85
C GLU A 325 -0.69 -24.29 -6.41
N ASP A 326 -0.32 -24.42 -5.14
CA ASP A 326 0.91 -23.81 -4.63
C ASP A 326 2.11 -24.42 -5.37
N PRO A 327 3.05 -23.62 -5.91
CA PRO A 327 4.17 -24.13 -6.70
C PRO A 327 5.09 -25.07 -5.94
N ARG A 328 5.04 -25.09 -4.60
CA ARG A 328 5.78 -26.03 -3.75
C ARG A 328 5.20 -27.45 -3.80
N CYS A 329 3.97 -27.63 -4.29
CA CYS A 329 3.24 -28.90 -4.33
C CYS A 329 2.61 -29.14 -5.72
N PRO A 330 3.40 -29.34 -6.78
CA PRO A 330 2.87 -29.56 -8.13
C PRO A 330 2.02 -30.83 -8.22
N GLY A 331 0.86 -30.76 -8.88
CA GLY A 331 -0.10 -31.87 -8.95
C GLY A 331 -0.90 -32.07 -7.66
N ALA A 332 -1.04 -31.03 -6.83
CA ALA A 332 -1.88 -31.08 -5.64
C ALA A 332 -3.38 -31.12 -5.97
N LEU A 333 -3.78 -30.62 -7.14
CA LEU A 333 -5.13 -30.81 -7.66
C LEU A 333 -5.33 -32.25 -8.15
N PRO A 334 -6.37 -32.97 -7.71
CA PRO A 334 -6.70 -34.28 -8.27
C PRO A 334 -7.12 -34.17 -9.74
N ALA A 335 -6.53 -35.02 -10.58
CA ALA A 335 -6.84 -35.04 -12.01
C ALA A 335 -8.19 -35.72 -12.27
N GLY A 336 -9.09 -35.04 -12.99
CA GLY A 336 -10.33 -35.62 -13.54
C GLY A 336 -11.47 -35.89 -12.54
N GLN A 337 -11.30 -35.54 -11.26
CA GLN A 337 -12.32 -35.73 -10.22
C GLN A 337 -12.10 -34.77 -9.04
N ASN A 338 -13.13 -34.52 -8.22
CA ASN A 338 -13.01 -33.61 -7.08
C ASN A 338 -12.77 -34.32 -5.73
N SER A 339 -13.19 -35.58 -5.60
CA SER A 339 -13.19 -36.31 -4.33
C SER A 339 -12.51 -37.67 -4.48
N PRO A 340 -11.18 -37.71 -4.67
CA PRO A 340 -10.44 -38.97 -4.68
C PRO A 340 -10.47 -39.66 -3.31
N GLN A 341 -10.39 -40.98 -3.30
CA GLN A 341 -10.27 -41.74 -2.05
C GLN A 341 -8.99 -41.35 -1.27
N LYS A 342 -7.93 -41.00 -2.00
CA LYS A 342 -6.68 -40.48 -1.46
C LYS A 342 -6.32 -39.23 -2.26
N CYS A 343 -6.46 -38.05 -1.67
CA CYS A 343 -5.99 -36.84 -2.31
C CYS A 343 -4.47 -36.85 -2.49
N PRO A 344 -3.94 -36.18 -3.51
CA PRO A 344 -2.53 -35.85 -3.58
C PRO A 344 -2.03 -35.27 -2.26
N TYR A 345 -0.80 -35.61 -1.89
CA TYR A 345 -0.16 -35.17 -0.65
C TYR A 345 -0.90 -35.51 0.66
N GLY A 346 -1.93 -36.37 0.62
CA GLY A 346 -2.72 -36.71 1.81
C GLY A 346 -3.67 -35.58 2.27
N LEU A 347 -3.96 -34.62 1.39
CA LEU A 347 -4.83 -33.49 1.68
C LEU A 347 -6.30 -33.92 1.91
N TYR A 348 -7.09 -33.03 2.50
CA TYR A 348 -8.54 -33.15 2.61
C TYR A 348 -9.21 -32.34 1.51
N ALA A 349 -10.15 -32.96 0.79
CA ALA A 349 -11.02 -32.25 -0.13
C ALA A 349 -12.20 -31.64 0.64
N GLU A 350 -12.38 -30.33 0.52
CA GLU A 350 -13.46 -29.57 1.14
C GLU A 350 -14.14 -28.69 0.08
N GLN A 351 -15.46 -28.65 0.07
CA GLN A 351 -16.19 -27.77 -0.86
C GLN A 351 -16.76 -26.58 -0.10
N LEU A 352 -16.40 -25.37 -0.53
CA LEU A 352 -17.06 -24.13 -0.15
C LEU A 352 -18.14 -23.81 -1.17
N SER A 353 -19.40 -23.92 -0.77
CA SER A 353 -20.57 -23.63 -1.60
C SER A 353 -21.08 -22.21 -1.32
N GLY A 354 -20.92 -21.29 -2.28
CA GLY A 354 -21.43 -19.92 -2.19
C GLY A 354 -22.90 -19.81 -2.61
N SER A 355 -23.39 -20.75 -3.41
CA SER A 355 -24.77 -20.76 -3.92
C SER A 355 -25.48 -22.08 -3.62
N ALA A 356 -26.80 -22.12 -3.82
CA ALA A 356 -27.57 -23.37 -3.81
C ALA A 356 -27.06 -24.33 -4.89
N PHE A 357 -27.01 -25.63 -4.60
CA PHE A 357 -26.51 -26.65 -5.54
C PHE A 357 -27.21 -26.62 -6.91
N THR A 358 -28.49 -26.28 -6.93
CA THR A 358 -29.34 -26.24 -8.13
C THR A 358 -29.39 -24.87 -8.79
N ALA A 359 -28.59 -23.89 -8.34
CA ALA A 359 -28.48 -22.60 -8.99
C ALA A 359 -28.08 -22.81 -10.47
N PRO A 360 -28.66 -22.04 -11.42
CA PRO A 360 -28.25 -22.07 -12.81
C PRO A 360 -26.73 -21.93 -12.93
N ARG A 361 -26.10 -22.59 -13.91
CA ARG A 361 -24.63 -22.64 -14.02
C ARG A 361 -23.96 -21.26 -14.00
N ALA A 362 -24.58 -20.23 -14.57
CA ALA A 362 -24.06 -18.86 -14.58
C ALA A 362 -24.03 -18.22 -13.18
N GLU A 363 -24.95 -18.62 -12.31
CA GLU A 363 -25.14 -18.14 -10.94
C GLU A 363 -24.53 -19.09 -9.90
N ASN A 364 -24.23 -20.33 -10.28
CA ASN A 364 -23.67 -21.33 -9.39
C ASN A 364 -22.25 -20.92 -8.99
N ARG A 365 -22.03 -20.73 -7.69
CA ARG A 365 -20.77 -20.37 -7.06
C ARG A 365 -20.31 -21.48 -6.11
N ARG A 366 -19.16 -22.08 -6.40
CA ARG A 366 -18.50 -23.08 -5.56
C ARG A 366 -17.01 -23.20 -5.84
N SER A 367 -16.26 -23.53 -4.80
CA SER A 367 -14.84 -23.87 -4.89
C SER A 367 -14.50 -25.12 -4.10
N TRP A 368 -13.61 -25.94 -4.65
CA TRP A 368 -12.99 -27.07 -3.99
C TRP A 368 -11.64 -26.65 -3.45
N LEU A 369 -11.41 -26.94 -2.18
CA LEU A 369 -10.20 -26.64 -1.42
C LEU A 369 -9.54 -27.98 -1.07
N TYR A 370 -8.25 -28.10 -1.36
CA TYR A 370 -7.42 -29.24 -0.97
C TYR A 370 -6.45 -28.76 0.11
N ARG A 371 -6.81 -29.05 1.36
CA ARG A 371 -6.22 -28.44 2.57
C ARG A 371 -5.60 -29.45 3.51
N ILE A 372 -4.68 -29.00 4.35
CA ILE A 372 -3.93 -29.88 5.27
C ILE A 372 -4.85 -30.42 6.37
N ARG A 373 -5.69 -29.57 6.97
CA ARG A 373 -6.69 -29.94 7.99
C ARG A 373 -8.06 -29.38 7.58
N PRO A 374 -9.15 -30.15 7.70
CA PRO A 374 -10.48 -29.68 7.30
C PRO A 374 -11.00 -28.59 8.25
N SER A 375 -11.79 -27.64 7.73
CA SER A 375 -12.31 -26.49 8.47
C SER A 375 -13.15 -26.85 9.69
N VAL A 376 -13.66 -28.08 9.77
CA VAL A 376 -14.44 -28.62 10.89
C VAL A 376 -13.59 -28.86 12.15
N GLY A 377 -12.25 -28.87 12.02
CA GLY A 377 -11.30 -29.09 13.11
C GLY A 377 -11.14 -27.88 14.05
N HIS A 378 -12.22 -27.47 14.73
CA HIS A 378 -12.21 -26.35 15.69
C HIS A 378 -13.04 -26.65 16.95
N LYS A 379 -12.82 -25.88 18.02
CA LYS A 379 -13.65 -25.92 19.25
C LYS A 379 -15.02 -25.23 19.03
N PRO A 380 -16.02 -25.43 19.90
CA PRO A 380 -17.29 -24.71 19.83
C PRO A 380 -17.10 -23.17 19.80
N PHE A 381 -18.01 -22.47 19.11
CA PHE A 381 -18.07 -21.01 19.10
C PHE A 381 -18.64 -20.46 20.41
N GLU A 382 -18.06 -19.35 20.87
CA GLU A 382 -18.49 -18.58 22.03
C GLU A 382 -18.78 -17.13 21.61
N PRO A 383 -19.65 -16.38 22.31
CA PRO A 383 -19.89 -14.97 22.00
C PRO A 383 -18.60 -14.13 22.02
N PHE A 384 -18.47 -13.22 21.05
CA PHE A 384 -17.38 -12.25 20.97
C PHE A 384 -17.94 -10.83 21.01
N SER A 385 -17.18 -9.88 21.57
CA SER A 385 -17.62 -8.48 21.66
C SER A 385 -17.91 -7.89 20.29
N GLU A 386 -19.12 -7.38 20.07
CA GLU A 386 -19.52 -6.79 18.78
C GLU A 386 -18.93 -5.38 18.57
N GLY A 387 -18.51 -4.70 19.63
CA GLY A 387 -18.01 -3.33 19.54
C GLY A 387 -19.08 -2.42 18.94
N ASN A 388 -18.78 -1.81 17.78
CA ASN A 388 -19.70 -0.94 17.04
C ASN A 388 -20.35 -1.63 15.83
N VAL A 389 -20.22 -2.95 15.70
CA VAL A 389 -20.93 -3.73 14.68
C VAL A 389 -22.37 -3.93 15.15
N THR A 390 -23.33 -3.46 14.36
CA THR A 390 -24.77 -3.58 14.67
C THR A 390 -25.58 -3.82 13.40
N HIS A 391 -26.79 -4.36 13.59
CA HIS A 391 -27.81 -4.48 12.55
C HIS A 391 -29.17 -4.00 13.08
N THR A 392 -29.17 -3.23 14.17
CA THR A 392 -30.38 -2.76 14.84
C THR A 392 -30.79 -1.41 14.23
N TRP A 393 -31.46 -1.45 13.09
CA TRP A 393 -31.82 -0.25 12.33
C TRP A 393 -32.87 0.64 13.03
N ALA A 394 -33.61 0.08 13.98
CA ALA A 394 -34.63 0.78 14.76
C ALA A 394 -34.07 1.45 16.04
N GLU A 395 -32.75 1.43 16.26
CA GLU A 395 -32.14 2.04 17.45
C GLU A 395 -32.10 3.57 17.40
N ALA A 396 -32.16 4.15 16.20
CA ALA A 396 -32.29 5.58 15.95
C ALA A 396 -33.64 5.88 15.30
N GLU A 397 -34.22 7.04 15.64
CA GLU A 397 -35.45 7.52 15.00
C GLU A 397 -35.18 7.83 13.51
N PRO A 398 -36.13 7.56 12.60
CA PRO A 398 -35.98 7.90 11.19
C PRO A 398 -35.73 9.40 10.98
N ASP A 399 -34.65 9.74 10.28
CA ASP A 399 -34.31 11.12 9.91
C ASP A 399 -34.14 11.23 8.37
N PRO A 400 -35.05 11.96 7.68
CA PRO A 400 -34.97 12.13 6.23
C PRO A 400 -33.98 13.23 5.78
N ASN A 401 -33.36 13.95 6.72
CA ASN A 401 -32.43 15.03 6.41
C ASN A 401 -31.22 14.50 5.63
N GLN A 402 -30.62 15.37 4.81
CA GLN A 402 -29.35 15.09 4.17
C GLN A 402 -28.25 15.03 5.24
N MET A 403 -27.43 14.00 5.19
CA MET A 403 -26.36 13.81 6.17
C MET A 403 -24.99 13.92 5.49
N ARG A 404 -24.05 14.54 6.20
CA ARG A 404 -22.64 14.60 5.81
C ARG A 404 -21.76 14.33 7.01
N TRP A 405 -20.84 13.39 6.88
CA TRP A 405 -19.80 13.12 7.85
C TRP A 405 -18.47 13.72 7.39
N ASN A 406 -17.81 14.45 8.29
CA ASN A 406 -16.39 14.74 8.19
C ASN A 406 -15.56 13.42 8.19
N PRO A 407 -14.28 13.44 7.79
CA PRO A 407 -13.46 12.25 7.81
C PRO A 407 -13.49 11.52 9.16
N PHE A 408 -13.81 10.21 9.13
CA PHE A 408 -13.87 9.38 10.34
C PHE A 408 -12.49 9.25 10.99
N ASP A 409 -12.40 9.21 12.32
CA ASP A 409 -11.10 9.21 13.00
C ASP A 409 -10.35 7.88 12.86
N PHE A 410 -9.02 7.97 12.91
CA PHE A 410 -8.17 6.81 13.20
C PHE A 410 -8.32 6.41 14.69
N PRO A 411 -7.96 5.17 15.08
CA PRO A 411 -7.97 4.79 16.49
C PRO A 411 -7.08 5.74 17.31
N LYS A 412 -7.52 6.07 18.53
CA LYS A 412 -6.81 7.02 19.40
C LYS A 412 -5.48 6.44 19.86
N SER A 413 -4.56 7.32 20.29
CA SER A 413 -3.27 6.90 20.85
C SER A 413 -3.47 5.99 22.07
N GLY A 414 -2.92 4.77 22.01
CA GLY A 414 -3.06 3.74 23.04
C GLY A 414 -4.15 2.71 22.78
N GLU A 415 -5.06 2.94 21.83
CA GLU A 415 -6.02 1.92 21.37
C GLU A 415 -5.33 0.93 20.43
N SER A 416 -5.71 -0.35 20.52
CA SER A 416 -5.17 -1.42 19.70
C SER A 416 -6.30 -2.07 18.91
N MET A 417 -6.53 -1.58 17.69
CA MET A 417 -7.66 -1.98 16.85
C MET A 417 -7.16 -2.74 15.63
N ASP A 418 -7.44 -4.03 15.58
CA ASP A 418 -7.34 -4.83 14.35
C ASP A 418 -8.61 -4.72 13.50
N PHE A 419 -8.64 -5.40 12.36
CA PHE A 419 -9.77 -5.34 11.42
C PHE A 419 -11.12 -5.67 12.07
N VAL A 420 -11.19 -6.67 12.95
CA VAL A 420 -12.46 -7.06 13.56
C VAL A 420 -12.91 -6.01 14.57
N CYS A 421 -12.01 -5.58 15.45
CA CYS A 421 -12.32 -4.61 16.50
C CYS A 421 -12.56 -3.19 15.95
N GLY A 422 -11.98 -2.86 14.80
CA GLY A 422 -12.08 -1.55 14.17
C GLY A 422 -13.26 -1.39 13.22
N LEU A 423 -14.19 -2.35 13.13
CA LEU A 423 -15.42 -2.22 12.34
C LEU A 423 -16.47 -1.38 13.05
N ASN A 424 -17.00 -0.38 12.36
CA ASN A 424 -18.06 0.48 12.85
C ASN A 424 -19.18 0.55 11.82
N THR A 425 -20.37 0.07 12.16
CA THR A 425 -21.53 0.15 11.25
C THR A 425 -22.11 1.56 11.27
N VAL A 426 -22.21 2.20 10.10
CA VAL A 426 -22.70 3.58 9.94
C VAL A 426 -24.19 3.60 9.63
N ALA A 427 -24.60 2.77 8.69
CA ALA A 427 -25.97 2.71 8.21
C ALA A 427 -26.27 1.33 7.62
N GLY A 428 -27.54 0.99 7.49
CA GLY A 428 -27.96 -0.25 6.85
C GLY A 428 -29.47 -0.37 6.75
N ALA A 429 -29.91 -1.46 6.15
CA ALA A 429 -31.31 -1.81 6.02
C ALA A 429 -31.48 -3.32 5.81
N GLY A 430 -32.68 -3.84 6.13
CA GLY A 430 -33.01 -5.26 5.98
C GLY A 430 -32.71 -6.08 7.24
N ASP A 431 -32.47 -7.38 7.10
CA ASP A 431 -32.21 -8.27 8.23
C ASP A 431 -31.25 -9.39 7.79
N PRO A 432 -30.05 -9.52 8.38
CA PRO A 432 -29.12 -10.61 8.07
C PRO A 432 -29.73 -12.00 8.35
N LYS A 433 -30.69 -12.13 9.28
CA LYS A 433 -31.39 -13.41 9.54
C LYS A 433 -32.26 -13.84 8.35
N ASN A 434 -32.83 -12.88 7.63
CA ASN A 434 -33.61 -13.12 6.42
C ASN A 434 -32.73 -13.15 5.16
N LYS A 435 -31.42 -12.91 5.31
CA LYS A 435 -30.47 -12.81 4.19
C LYS A 435 -30.90 -11.78 3.14
N LEU A 436 -31.44 -10.65 3.59
CA LEU A 436 -31.92 -9.58 2.72
C LEU A 436 -31.49 -8.22 3.25
N GLY A 437 -30.87 -7.42 2.40
CA GLY A 437 -30.48 -6.05 2.70
C GLY A 437 -28.98 -5.84 2.66
N LEU A 438 -28.52 -4.81 3.36
CA LEU A 438 -27.11 -4.43 3.37
C LEU A 438 -26.73 -3.69 4.66
N ALA A 439 -25.43 -3.59 4.90
CA ALA A 439 -24.84 -2.72 5.91
C ALA A 439 -23.64 -1.98 5.34
N ILE A 440 -23.42 -0.75 5.79
CA ILE A 440 -22.28 0.08 5.43
C ILE A 440 -21.44 0.27 6.68
N HIS A 441 -20.16 -0.11 6.58
CA HIS A 441 -19.21 -0.01 7.68
C HIS A 441 -18.05 0.90 7.33
N ILE A 442 -17.44 1.49 8.35
CA ILE A 442 -16.13 2.11 8.30
C ILE A 442 -15.20 1.25 9.13
N TYR A 443 -14.12 0.78 8.51
CA TYR A 443 -13.02 0.18 9.27
C TYR A 443 -12.00 1.25 9.61
N SER A 444 -11.52 1.26 10.85
CA SER A 444 -10.47 2.16 11.33
C SER A 444 -9.52 1.39 12.25
N ILE A 445 -8.30 1.14 11.79
CA ILE A 445 -7.40 0.15 12.38
C ILE A 445 -5.96 0.65 12.48
N ASN A 446 -5.21 0.12 13.43
CA ASN A 446 -3.80 0.44 13.64
C ASN A 446 -2.93 -0.78 13.98
N LYS A 447 -3.51 -1.98 13.96
CA LYS A 447 -2.84 -3.24 14.28
C LYS A 447 -3.24 -4.34 13.29
N SER A 448 -2.28 -5.17 12.93
CA SER A 448 -2.54 -6.39 12.15
C SER A 448 -3.25 -7.44 13.00
N MET A 449 -4.11 -8.24 12.37
CA MET A 449 -4.61 -9.45 12.97
C MET A 449 -3.43 -10.43 13.19
N THR A 450 -3.27 -10.95 14.40
CA THR A 450 -2.21 -11.91 14.76
C THR A 450 -2.87 -13.15 15.32
N ASP A 451 -2.56 -14.33 14.77
CA ASP A 451 -3.18 -15.61 15.15
C ASP A 451 -4.72 -15.55 15.20
N ARG A 452 -5.28 -14.72 14.31
CA ARG A 452 -6.71 -14.49 14.17
C ARG A 452 -7.10 -14.38 12.71
N CYS A 453 -8.22 -14.98 12.37
CA CYS A 453 -8.95 -14.75 11.11
C CYS A 453 -10.38 -14.33 11.41
N PHE A 454 -11.05 -13.82 10.38
CA PHE A 454 -12.45 -13.47 10.38
C PHE A 454 -13.14 -14.11 9.17
N TYR A 455 -14.38 -14.55 9.33
CA TYR A 455 -15.27 -14.85 8.22
C TYR A 455 -16.67 -14.30 8.49
N ASN A 456 -17.36 -13.92 7.41
CA ASN A 456 -18.71 -13.41 7.48
C ASN A 456 -19.72 -14.44 6.99
N SER A 457 -20.61 -14.90 7.87
CA SER A 457 -21.69 -15.84 7.51
C SER A 457 -22.94 -15.14 6.97
N ASP A 458 -23.00 -13.81 7.02
CA ASP A 458 -24.22 -13.06 6.66
C ASP A 458 -24.22 -12.61 5.20
N GLY A 459 -23.04 -12.41 4.62
CA GLY A 459 -22.94 -11.84 3.28
C GLY A 459 -21.52 -11.58 2.80
N ASP A 460 -21.44 -10.92 1.64
CA ASP A 460 -20.21 -10.53 0.98
C ASP A 460 -19.76 -9.15 1.46
N PHE A 461 -18.45 -8.97 1.65
CA PHE A 461 -17.84 -7.66 1.87
C PHE A 461 -17.20 -7.14 0.59
N LEU A 462 -17.63 -5.97 0.13
CA LEU A 462 -16.88 -5.11 -0.79
C LEU A 462 -16.12 -4.07 0.03
N ILE A 463 -14.79 -4.16 0.02
CA ILE A 463 -13.88 -3.34 0.82
C ILE A 463 -13.22 -2.30 -0.08
N VAL A 464 -13.28 -1.04 0.35
CA VAL A 464 -12.76 0.13 -0.36
C VAL A 464 -11.73 0.86 0.52
N PRO A 465 -10.43 0.56 0.38
CA PRO A 465 -9.40 1.27 1.11
C PRO A 465 -9.32 2.76 0.76
N GLN A 466 -9.23 3.60 1.80
CA GLN A 466 -9.08 5.05 1.65
C GLN A 466 -7.68 5.50 2.05
N THR A 467 -7.18 5.05 3.19
CA THR A 467 -5.80 5.27 3.65
C THR A 467 -5.19 3.94 4.10
N GLY A 468 -3.94 3.70 3.67
CA GLY A 468 -3.18 2.50 4.01
C GLY A 468 -3.53 1.31 3.13
N THR A 469 -2.49 0.59 2.69
CA THR A 469 -2.62 -0.64 1.92
C THR A 469 -2.95 -1.82 2.84
N LEU A 470 -3.98 -2.58 2.50
CA LEU A 470 -4.35 -3.81 3.19
C LEU A 470 -3.63 -5.01 2.58
N LYS A 471 -2.94 -5.81 3.40
CA LYS A 471 -2.42 -7.12 3.00
C LYS A 471 -3.33 -8.19 3.56
N ILE A 472 -4.14 -8.81 2.71
CA ILE A 472 -5.20 -9.72 3.10
C ILE A 472 -4.77 -11.15 2.76
N THR A 473 -4.65 -12.00 3.78
CA THR A 473 -4.47 -13.44 3.58
C THR A 473 -5.85 -14.09 3.61
N THR A 474 -6.16 -14.90 2.60
CA THR A 474 -7.41 -15.66 2.49
C THR A 474 -7.08 -17.15 2.36
N GLU A 475 -8.10 -18.01 2.47
CA GLU A 475 -7.97 -19.43 2.14
C GLU A 475 -7.53 -19.70 0.69
N PHE A 476 -7.67 -18.73 -0.22
CA PHE A 476 -7.33 -18.88 -1.64
C PHE A 476 -5.93 -18.35 -1.97
N GLY A 477 -5.28 -17.68 -1.02
CA GLY A 477 -4.00 -17.00 -1.21
C GLY A 477 -4.03 -15.55 -0.72
N ARG A 478 -3.05 -14.75 -1.16
CA ARG A 478 -2.78 -13.42 -0.62
C ARG A 478 -3.15 -12.30 -1.61
N LEU A 479 -3.87 -11.31 -1.13
CA LEU A 479 -4.20 -10.07 -1.84
C LEU A 479 -3.47 -8.89 -1.20
N GLU A 480 -2.92 -8.00 -2.00
CA GLU A 480 -2.51 -6.66 -1.56
C GLU A 480 -3.47 -5.64 -2.17
N VAL A 481 -4.10 -4.78 -1.38
CA VAL A 481 -5.17 -3.88 -1.83
C VAL A 481 -4.88 -2.46 -1.35
N ALA A 482 -4.44 -1.60 -2.26
CA ALA A 482 -4.10 -0.21 -1.99
C ALA A 482 -5.33 0.72 -2.14
N PRO A 483 -5.27 1.97 -1.64
CA PRO A 483 -6.26 2.97 -2.01
C PRO A 483 -6.37 3.12 -3.53
N ASN A 484 -7.61 3.34 -4.01
CA ASN A 484 -8.00 3.32 -5.42
C ASN A 484 -8.05 1.91 -6.06
N GLU A 485 -7.87 0.87 -5.27
CA GLU A 485 -8.31 -0.49 -5.58
C GLU A 485 -9.48 -0.87 -4.66
N ILE A 486 -10.22 -1.90 -5.04
CA ILE A 486 -11.23 -2.55 -4.20
C ILE A 486 -10.91 -4.03 -4.07
N CYS A 487 -11.45 -4.68 -3.05
CA CYS A 487 -11.56 -6.14 -3.04
C CYS A 487 -12.92 -6.61 -2.56
N VAL A 488 -13.28 -7.83 -2.96
CA VAL A 488 -14.45 -8.53 -2.48
C VAL A 488 -14.02 -9.83 -1.80
N ILE A 489 -14.50 -10.02 -0.58
CA ILE A 489 -14.39 -11.27 0.16
C ILE A 489 -15.80 -11.79 0.36
N GLN A 490 -16.09 -12.93 -0.27
CA GLN A 490 -17.43 -13.47 -0.31
C GLN A 490 -17.76 -14.25 0.98
N GLN A 491 -19.05 -14.43 1.22
CA GLN A 491 -19.62 -15.09 2.40
C GLN A 491 -18.91 -16.41 2.74
N GLY A 492 -18.55 -16.59 4.01
CA GLY A 492 -17.95 -17.82 4.52
C GLY A 492 -16.43 -17.94 4.36
N MET A 493 -15.79 -17.13 3.50
CA MET A 493 -14.34 -17.18 3.31
C MET A 493 -13.61 -16.62 4.54
N ARG A 494 -12.64 -17.37 5.06
CA ARG A 494 -11.77 -16.92 6.15
C ARG A 494 -10.69 -16.02 5.59
N PHE A 495 -10.45 -14.90 6.27
CA PHE A 495 -9.37 -13.99 5.93
C PHE A 495 -8.75 -13.33 7.16
N SER A 496 -7.53 -12.83 7.00
CA SER A 496 -6.80 -12.09 8.02
C SER A 496 -6.14 -10.87 7.38
N VAL A 497 -6.26 -9.72 8.04
CA VAL A 497 -5.79 -8.43 7.52
C VAL A 497 -4.54 -7.99 8.25
N HIS A 498 -3.50 -7.73 7.47
CA HIS A 498 -2.25 -7.17 7.92
C HIS A 498 -2.09 -5.74 7.39
N VAL A 499 -1.64 -4.84 8.26
CA VAL A 499 -1.40 -3.43 7.95
C VAL A 499 -0.01 -3.00 8.41
N LEU A 500 0.62 -2.11 7.65
CA LEU A 500 1.94 -1.56 7.97
C LEU A 500 1.88 -0.21 8.69
N GLN A 501 0.71 0.43 8.68
CA GLN A 501 0.42 1.75 9.23
C GLN A 501 -1.07 1.85 9.60
N PRO A 502 -1.49 2.85 10.39
CA PRO A 502 -2.90 3.13 10.59
C PRO A 502 -3.65 3.22 9.26
N SER A 503 -4.73 2.46 9.15
CA SER A 503 -5.48 2.28 7.90
C SER A 503 -6.97 2.49 8.14
N ARG A 504 -7.65 3.05 7.13
CA ARG A 504 -9.08 3.37 7.18
C ARG A 504 -9.71 3.20 5.81
N GLY A 505 -10.96 2.81 5.77
CA GLY A 505 -11.73 2.71 4.53
C GLY A 505 -13.18 2.33 4.79
N TYR A 506 -13.86 2.01 3.70
CA TYR A 506 -15.30 1.75 3.67
C TYR A 506 -15.57 0.29 3.35
N ILE A 507 -16.68 -0.24 3.82
CA ILE A 507 -17.15 -1.58 3.48
C ILE A 507 -18.63 -1.51 3.17
N LEU A 508 -19.02 -2.06 2.03
CA LEU A 508 -20.39 -2.41 1.72
C LEU A 508 -20.56 -3.90 1.97
N GLU A 509 -21.44 -4.25 2.90
CA GLU A 509 -21.87 -5.62 3.16
C GLU A 509 -23.23 -5.85 2.53
N VAL A 510 -23.40 -6.87 1.70
CA VAL A 510 -24.70 -7.25 1.13
C VAL A 510 -25.12 -8.63 1.64
N PHE A 511 -26.36 -8.75 2.11
CA PHE A 511 -26.87 -10.00 2.69
C PHE A 511 -27.47 -10.90 1.61
N GLY A 512 -27.04 -12.16 1.58
CA GLY A 512 -27.71 -13.23 0.83
C GLY A 512 -27.50 -13.32 -0.68
N GLN A 513 -26.87 -12.33 -1.32
CA GLN A 513 -26.52 -12.35 -2.74
C GLN A 513 -25.08 -11.88 -2.97
N HIS A 514 -24.53 -12.19 -4.16
CA HIS A 514 -23.16 -11.86 -4.53
C HIS A 514 -23.10 -10.68 -5.50
N PHE A 515 -21.98 -9.95 -5.47
CA PHE A 515 -21.71 -8.92 -6.47
C PHE A 515 -21.50 -9.54 -7.86
N THR A 516 -22.01 -8.85 -8.88
CA THR A 516 -21.90 -9.20 -10.30
C THR A 516 -21.50 -7.97 -11.11
N LEU A 517 -21.00 -8.17 -12.32
CA LEU A 517 -20.84 -7.08 -13.29
C LEU A 517 -22.23 -6.65 -13.80
N PRO A 518 -22.45 -5.34 -14.05
CA PRO A 518 -23.72 -4.88 -14.58
C PRO A 518 -23.96 -5.36 -16.01
N ASP A 519 -25.24 -5.56 -16.36
CA ASP A 519 -25.63 -5.72 -17.76
C ASP A 519 -25.26 -4.45 -18.55
N LEU A 520 -24.43 -4.60 -19.59
CA LEU A 520 -23.90 -3.47 -20.36
C LEU A 520 -24.94 -2.81 -21.28
N GLY A 521 -26.05 -3.50 -21.57
CA GLY A 521 -27.09 -2.99 -22.47
C GLY A 521 -26.50 -2.46 -23.79
N PRO A 522 -26.83 -1.23 -24.22
CA PRO A 522 -26.30 -0.63 -25.45
C PRO A 522 -24.78 -0.40 -25.48
N ILE A 523 -24.08 -0.42 -24.35
CA ILE A 523 -22.61 -0.34 -24.32
C ILE A 523 -22.00 -1.55 -25.05
N GLY A 524 -22.69 -2.69 -25.04
CA GLY A 524 -22.36 -3.87 -25.83
C GLY A 524 -21.55 -4.88 -25.03
N ALA A 525 -20.39 -5.29 -25.58
CA ALA A 525 -19.61 -6.41 -25.03
C ALA A 525 -18.34 -5.98 -24.26
N ASN A 526 -18.01 -4.68 -24.25
CA ASN A 526 -16.80 -4.15 -23.63
C ASN A 526 -17.07 -2.75 -23.08
N GLY A 527 -16.41 -2.39 -21.97
CA GLY A 527 -16.60 -1.09 -21.31
C GLY A 527 -16.82 -1.26 -19.82
N LEU A 528 -16.82 -0.13 -19.09
CA LEU A 528 -16.92 -0.11 -17.63
C LEU A 528 -15.78 -0.91 -16.98
N ALA A 529 -16.09 -1.78 -16.02
CA ALA A 529 -15.14 -2.69 -15.39
C ALA A 529 -14.95 -3.95 -16.24
N ASN A 530 -13.92 -3.97 -17.09
CA ASN A 530 -13.67 -5.13 -17.95
C ASN A 530 -13.32 -6.39 -17.12
N PRO A 531 -13.93 -7.56 -17.40
CA PRO A 531 -13.74 -8.78 -16.60
C PRO A 531 -12.29 -9.21 -16.39
N ARG A 532 -11.42 -8.98 -17.39
CA ARG A 532 -9.99 -9.32 -17.36
C ARG A 532 -9.24 -8.61 -16.23
N ASP A 533 -9.70 -7.46 -15.78
CA ASP A 533 -8.97 -6.65 -14.81
C ASP A 533 -9.29 -7.01 -13.35
N PHE A 534 -10.19 -7.97 -13.13
CA PHE A 534 -10.45 -8.59 -11.83
C PHE A 534 -9.44 -9.70 -11.56
N LEU A 535 -8.75 -9.58 -10.44
CA LEU A 535 -7.60 -10.41 -10.06
C LEU A 535 -7.92 -11.25 -8.81
N THR A 536 -7.77 -12.55 -8.93
CA THR A 536 -7.93 -13.55 -7.85
C THR A 536 -6.54 -14.03 -7.40
N PRO A 537 -6.25 -14.23 -6.11
CA PRO A 537 -4.91 -14.64 -5.67
C PRO A 537 -4.58 -16.06 -6.13
N ALA A 538 -3.32 -16.35 -6.45
CA ALA A 538 -2.86 -17.73 -6.59
C ALA A 538 -2.78 -18.43 -5.22
N ALA A 539 -2.98 -19.75 -5.21
CA ALA A 539 -2.90 -20.61 -4.03
C ALA A 539 -1.58 -20.38 -3.27
N CYS A 540 -1.70 -20.17 -1.97
CA CYS A 540 -0.58 -19.98 -1.05
C CYS A 540 -1.00 -20.46 0.33
N TYR A 541 -0.29 -21.46 0.86
CA TYR A 541 -0.59 -22.06 2.16
C TYR A 541 0.49 -21.79 3.21
N GLU A 542 0.10 -21.84 4.47
CA GLU A 542 0.98 -22.03 5.62
C GLU A 542 0.59 -23.29 6.40
N ASP A 543 1.57 -24.14 6.69
CA ASP A 543 1.40 -25.25 7.64
C ASP A 543 1.98 -24.82 8.98
N ARG A 544 1.13 -24.18 9.79
CA ARG A 544 1.56 -23.52 11.03
C ARG A 544 0.69 -23.95 12.19
N ASP A 545 1.28 -24.73 13.09
CA ASP A 545 0.69 -25.04 14.38
C ASP A 545 0.86 -23.88 15.36
N VAL A 546 -0.18 -23.57 16.12
CA VAL A 546 -0.18 -22.54 17.16
C VAL A 546 -0.94 -23.03 18.38
N ALA A 547 -0.57 -22.54 19.57
CA ALA A 547 -1.24 -22.96 20.80
C ALA A 547 -2.75 -22.63 20.80
N SER A 548 -3.14 -21.53 20.16
CA SER A 548 -4.53 -21.10 20.00
C SER A 548 -4.63 -20.10 18.86
N TYR A 549 -5.32 -20.47 17.79
CA TYR A 549 -5.70 -19.59 16.69
C TYR A 549 -7.17 -19.20 16.86
N GLU A 550 -7.48 -17.90 16.80
CA GLU A 550 -8.84 -17.36 16.90
C GLU A 550 -9.52 -17.29 15.53
N VAL A 551 -10.70 -17.89 15.43
CA VAL A 551 -11.56 -17.76 14.25
C VAL A 551 -12.77 -16.96 14.68
N VAL A 552 -12.82 -15.69 14.29
CA VAL A 552 -13.98 -14.84 14.55
C VAL A 552 -14.99 -15.02 13.42
N ALA A 553 -16.23 -15.32 13.78
CA ALA A 553 -17.35 -15.47 12.86
C ALA A 553 -18.34 -14.33 13.09
N LYS A 554 -18.75 -13.65 12.02
CA LYS A 554 -20.00 -12.88 12.04
C LYS A 554 -21.14 -13.79 11.61
N TYR A 555 -22.17 -13.91 12.44
CA TYR A 555 -23.34 -14.76 12.21
C TYR A 555 -24.60 -14.09 12.75
N GLN A 556 -25.59 -13.90 11.89
CA GLN A 556 -26.84 -13.19 12.16
C GLN A 556 -26.61 -11.80 12.80
N GLY A 557 -25.62 -11.09 12.28
CA GLY A 557 -25.22 -9.76 12.71
C GLY A 557 -24.58 -9.69 14.10
N LYS A 558 -24.19 -10.84 14.66
CA LYS A 558 -23.47 -10.99 15.94
C LYS A 558 -22.07 -11.58 15.71
N LEU A 559 -21.14 -11.29 16.62
CA LEU A 559 -19.79 -11.83 16.56
C LEU A 559 -19.62 -13.01 17.52
N PHE A 560 -18.92 -14.03 17.05
CA PHE A 560 -18.54 -15.21 17.81
C PHE A 560 -17.07 -15.52 17.57
N VAL A 561 -16.42 -16.21 18.50
CA VAL A 561 -15.05 -16.69 18.36
C VAL A 561 -14.99 -18.18 18.67
N CYS A 562 -14.21 -18.93 17.91
CA CYS A 562 -13.76 -20.25 18.32
C CYS A 562 -12.25 -20.36 18.23
N HIS A 563 -11.70 -21.42 18.81
CA HIS A 563 -10.26 -21.67 18.83
C HIS A 563 -9.91 -22.98 18.12
N GLN A 564 -8.80 -22.97 17.41
CA GLN A 564 -8.16 -24.15 16.81
C GLN A 564 -6.64 -24.12 17.08
N ASP A 565 -5.93 -25.20 16.81
CA ASP A 565 -4.50 -25.37 17.12
C ASP A 565 -3.56 -25.16 15.92
N HIS A 566 -4.10 -24.63 14.82
CA HIS A 566 -3.38 -24.42 13.56
C HIS A 566 -3.94 -23.22 12.80
N SER A 567 -3.19 -22.71 11.83
CA SER A 567 -3.69 -21.69 10.90
C SER A 567 -4.77 -22.24 9.96
N PRO A 568 -5.85 -21.49 9.68
CA PRO A 568 -6.86 -21.88 8.69
C PRO A 568 -6.41 -21.62 7.24
N PHE A 569 -5.25 -20.98 7.02
CA PHE A 569 -4.71 -20.68 5.70
C PHE A 569 -3.83 -21.82 5.17
N ASP A 570 -4.33 -23.05 5.26
CA ASP A 570 -3.63 -24.29 5.00
C ASP A 570 -4.14 -25.00 3.71
N VAL A 571 -4.71 -24.23 2.78
CA VAL A 571 -5.19 -24.70 1.48
C VAL A 571 -4.03 -24.70 0.47
N VAL A 572 -3.54 -25.90 0.15
CA VAL A 572 -2.40 -26.11 -0.75
C VAL A 572 -2.79 -25.91 -2.22
N ALA A 573 -4.00 -26.32 -2.58
CA ALA A 573 -4.54 -26.14 -3.91
C ALA A 573 -6.05 -25.94 -3.88
N TRP A 574 -6.59 -25.27 -4.89
CA TRP A 574 -8.02 -25.07 -5.03
C TRP A 574 -8.43 -24.92 -6.49
N HIS A 575 -9.69 -25.24 -6.81
CA HIS A 575 -10.30 -24.90 -8.09
C HIS A 575 -11.77 -24.53 -7.92
N GLY A 576 -12.28 -23.62 -8.75
CA GLY A 576 -13.65 -23.15 -8.65
C GLY A 576 -13.85 -21.74 -9.16
N ASN A 577 -15.08 -21.24 -8.99
CA ASN A 577 -15.49 -19.90 -9.40
C ASN A 577 -16.00 -19.04 -8.23
N TYR A 578 -15.87 -19.54 -7.00
CA TYR A 578 -16.19 -18.82 -5.78
C TYR A 578 -14.91 -18.42 -5.06
N VAL A 579 -14.41 -17.22 -5.36
CA VAL A 579 -13.07 -16.78 -5.03
C VAL A 579 -13.06 -15.34 -4.51
N PRO A 580 -12.10 -14.94 -3.65
CA PRO A 580 -11.88 -13.54 -3.34
C PRO A 580 -11.19 -12.87 -4.53
N TYR A 581 -11.49 -11.59 -4.78
CA TYR A 581 -10.90 -10.87 -5.90
C TYR A 581 -10.65 -9.40 -5.57
N LYS A 582 -9.70 -8.80 -6.29
CA LYS A 582 -9.43 -7.35 -6.27
C LYS A 582 -9.58 -6.73 -7.65
N TYR A 583 -9.82 -5.43 -7.68
CA TYR A 583 -9.93 -4.65 -8.92
C TYR A 583 -9.36 -3.25 -8.73
N ASP A 584 -8.65 -2.76 -9.75
CA ASP A 584 -8.06 -1.43 -9.75
C ASP A 584 -8.99 -0.43 -10.45
N LEU A 585 -9.50 0.56 -9.71
CA LEU A 585 -10.49 1.52 -10.22
C LEU A 585 -9.92 2.38 -11.34
N ARG A 586 -8.60 2.55 -11.43
CA ARG A 586 -7.92 3.29 -12.50
C ARG A 586 -8.10 2.66 -13.87
N LYS A 587 -8.44 1.36 -13.92
CA LYS A 587 -8.64 0.60 -15.16
C LYS A 587 -10.05 0.69 -15.71
N PHE A 588 -10.97 1.34 -14.99
CA PHE A 588 -12.35 1.47 -15.41
C PHE A 588 -12.44 2.24 -16.73
N MET A 589 -13.03 1.60 -17.74
CA MET A 589 -13.26 2.22 -19.04
C MET A 589 -14.51 3.09 -18.96
N VAL A 590 -14.28 4.38 -18.71
CA VAL A 590 -15.34 5.35 -18.47
C VAL A 590 -16.16 5.57 -19.75
N ILE A 591 -17.48 5.36 -19.64
CA ILE A 591 -18.46 5.76 -20.66
C ILE A 591 -19.20 7.00 -20.16
N ASN A 592 -19.42 7.98 -21.04
CA ASN A 592 -20.19 9.20 -20.74
C ASN A 592 -20.69 9.84 -22.05
N SER A 593 -21.49 10.90 -21.95
CA SER A 593 -21.93 11.69 -23.11
C SER A 593 -20.74 12.31 -23.85
N VAL A 594 -20.73 12.10 -25.16
CA VAL A 594 -19.82 12.73 -26.14
C VAL A 594 -20.53 13.78 -26.99
N SER A 595 -21.69 14.26 -26.53
CA SER A 595 -22.51 15.25 -27.26
C SER A 595 -23.02 16.33 -26.30
N PHE A 596 -24.18 16.13 -25.68
CA PHE A 596 -24.80 17.04 -24.72
C PHE A 596 -25.44 16.23 -23.57
N ASP A 597 -25.98 16.95 -22.58
CA ASP A 597 -26.59 16.43 -21.34
C ASP A 597 -25.65 15.64 -20.41
N HIS A 598 -26.09 15.51 -19.15
CA HIS A 598 -25.41 14.74 -18.13
C HIS A 598 -26.04 13.35 -18.04
N CYS A 599 -25.27 12.29 -18.30
CA CYS A 599 -25.75 10.91 -18.19
C CYS A 599 -26.09 10.54 -16.73
N ASP A 600 -27.08 9.67 -16.55
CA ASP A 600 -27.40 9.10 -15.23
C ASP A 600 -26.16 8.41 -14.64
N PRO A 601 -25.92 8.50 -13.31
CA PRO A 601 -24.70 8.02 -12.67
C PRO A 601 -24.56 6.49 -12.71
N SER A 602 -25.62 5.74 -13.01
CA SER A 602 -25.57 4.28 -13.23
C SER A 602 -24.64 3.88 -14.38
N ILE A 603 -24.30 4.80 -15.28
CA ILE A 603 -23.28 4.59 -16.32
C ILE A 603 -21.88 4.35 -15.75
N PHE A 604 -21.66 4.64 -14.46
CA PHE A 604 -20.39 4.41 -13.76
C PHE A 604 -20.43 3.23 -12.78
N THR A 605 -21.41 2.33 -12.89
CA THR A 605 -21.48 1.11 -12.07
C THR A 605 -20.29 0.19 -12.34
N VAL A 606 -19.58 -0.20 -11.27
CA VAL A 606 -18.48 -1.17 -11.28
C VAL A 606 -18.99 -2.57 -10.97
N LEU A 607 -19.76 -2.69 -9.88
CA LEU A 607 -20.37 -3.93 -9.41
C LEU A 607 -21.80 -3.67 -8.93
N THR A 608 -22.67 -4.65 -9.10
CA THR A 608 -24.08 -4.60 -8.68
C THR A 608 -24.46 -5.88 -7.93
N CYS A 609 -25.32 -5.75 -6.92
CA CYS A 609 -25.97 -6.86 -6.21
C CYS A 609 -27.49 -6.72 -6.40
N GLN A 610 -28.08 -7.64 -7.17
CA GLN A 610 -29.48 -7.54 -7.56
C GLN A 610 -30.43 -7.85 -6.40
N SER A 611 -31.60 -7.22 -6.40
CA SER A 611 -32.74 -7.68 -5.58
C SER A 611 -33.56 -8.71 -6.34
N ASP A 612 -34.57 -9.29 -5.68
CA ASP A 612 -35.54 -10.17 -6.34
C ASP A 612 -36.38 -9.44 -7.40
N LYS A 613 -36.41 -8.11 -7.37
CA LYS A 613 -37.04 -7.28 -8.40
C LYS A 613 -36.03 -6.96 -9.50
N LYS A 614 -36.22 -7.57 -10.67
CA LYS A 614 -35.39 -7.32 -11.86
C LYS A 614 -35.25 -5.82 -12.17
N GLY A 615 -34.02 -5.37 -12.37
CA GLY A 615 -33.70 -3.97 -12.65
C GLY A 615 -33.71 -3.07 -11.40
N THR A 616 -33.75 -3.65 -10.20
CA THR A 616 -33.63 -2.93 -8.93
C THR A 616 -32.55 -3.63 -8.11
N ALA A 617 -31.42 -2.96 -7.88
CA ALA A 617 -30.33 -3.51 -7.10
C ALA A 617 -30.58 -3.31 -5.60
N ILE A 618 -30.22 -4.30 -4.78
CA ILE A 618 -30.04 -4.11 -3.34
C ILE A 618 -28.93 -3.10 -3.11
N ALA A 619 -27.83 -3.22 -3.86
CA ALA A 619 -26.77 -2.25 -3.85
C ALA A 619 -26.04 -2.17 -5.20
N ASP A 620 -25.79 -0.94 -5.67
CA ASP A 620 -24.86 -0.64 -6.75
C ASP A 620 -23.62 0.05 -6.18
N PHE A 621 -22.44 -0.43 -6.57
CA PHE A 621 -21.16 0.25 -6.33
C PHE A 621 -20.78 1.05 -7.59
N VAL A 622 -20.96 2.35 -7.49
CA VAL A 622 -20.75 3.33 -8.56
C VAL A 622 -19.52 4.16 -8.24
N ILE A 623 -18.73 4.54 -9.26
CA ILE A 623 -17.56 5.41 -9.07
C ILE A 623 -17.67 6.73 -9.83
N PHE A 624 -16.89 7.74 -9.44
CA PHE A 624 -16.76 9.00 -10.17
C PHE A 624 -15.29 9.24 -10.52
N PRO A 625 -14.76 8.56 -11.55
CA PRO A 625 -13.34 8.54 -11.88
C PRO A 625 -12.92 9.77 -12.71
N PRO A 626 -11.60 9.97 -12.88
CA PRO A 626 -11.05 10.91 -13.85
C PRO A 626 -11.59 10.69 -15.26
N ARG A 627 -12.13 11.73 -15.90
CA ARG A 627 -12.79 11.59 -17.20
C ARG A 627 -12.77 12.86 -18.03
N TRP A 628 -13.07 12.72 -19.32
CA TRP A 628 -13.34 13.85 -20.20
C TRP A 628 -14.76 14.37 -20.00
N SER A 629 -14.90 15.70 -19.95
CA SER A 629 -16.18 16.40 -20.03
C SER A 629 -16.17 17.26 -21.28
N VAL A 630 -17.06 16.91 -22.22
CA VAL A 630 -17.12 17.48 -23.57
C VAL A 630 -18.51 17.97 -23.95
N GLN A 631 -19.48 17.83 -23.04
CA GLN A 631 -20.89 18.15 -23.29
C GLN A 631 -21.05 19.60 -23.73
N GLU A 632 -21.72 19.84 -24.86
CA GLU A 632 -22.04 21.16 -25.40
C GLU A 632 -23.35 21.69 -24.82
N HIS A 633 -23.46 23.01 -24.63
CA HIS A 633 -24.68 23.69 -24.16
C HIS A 633 -25.33 23.07 -22.91
N THR A 634 -24.53 22.46 -22.05
CA THR A 634 -24.98 21.59 -20.97
C THR A 634 -24.51 22.09 -19.62
N PHE A 635 -25.39 22.05 -18.62
CA PHE A 635 -24.99 22.14 -17.22
C PHE A 635 -24.27 20.83 -16.83
N ARG A 636 -22.94 20.84 -16.87
CA ARG A 636 -22.09 19.64 -16.73
C ARG A 636 -22.07 18.97 -15.35
N PRO A 637 -22.23 19.67 -14.21
CA PRO A 637 -22.35 19.01 -12.91
C PRO A 637 -23.58 18.10 -12.85
N PRO A 638 -23.68 17.20 -11.85
CA PRO A 638 -24.89 16.43 -11.61
C PRO A 638 -26.13 17.34 -11.54
N TYR A 639 -27.24 16.91 -12.11
CA TYR A 639 -28.49 17.68 -12.06
C TYR A 639 -29.08 17.71 -10.64
N TYR A 640 -29.95 18.69 -10.36
CA TYR A 640 -30.77 18.65 -9.15
C TYR A 640 -31.69 17.43 -9.18
N HIS A 641 -31.70 16.65 -8.11
CA HIS A 641 -32.19 15.29 -8.14
C HIS A 641 -32.99 14.90 -6.90
N ARG A 642 -33.93 13.97 -7.08
CA ARG A 642 -34.74 13.27 -6.07
C ARG A 642 -34.90 11.85 -6.55
N ASN A 643 -34.48 10.86 -5.75
CA ASN A 643 -34.36 9.49 -6.19
C ASN A 643 -35.23 8.53 -5.36
N CYS A 644 -35.67 7.41 -5.95
CA CYS A 644 -36.27 6.31 -5.20
C CYS A 644 -35.24 5.49 -4.42
N MET A 645 -33.96 5.62 -4.77
CA MET A 645 -32.83 5.00 -4.07
C MET A 645 -32.32 5.90 -2.94
N SER A 646 -31.65 5.30 -1.96
CA SER A 646 -30.80 6.03 -1.02
C SER A 646 -29.35 6.02 -1.51
N GLU A 647 -28.66 7.14 -1.37
CA GLU A 647 -27.33 7.35 -1.94
C GLU A 647 -26.31 7.63 -0.83
N PHE A 648 -25.45 6.64 -0.52
CA PHE A 648 -24.30 6.82 0.38
C PHE A 648 -23.03 7.08 -0.44
N MET A 649 -22.49 8.29 -0.38
CA MET A 649 -21.25 8.63 -1.09
C MET A 649 -20.03 8.59 -0.17
N GLY A 650 -18.90 8.14 -0.70
CA GLY A 650 -17.58 8.19 -0.06
C GLY A 650 -16.53 8.80 -0.99
N LEU A 651 -15.42 9.25 -0.39
CA LEU A 651 -14.29 9.83 -1.12
C LEU A 651 -12.99 9.12 -0.75
N ILE A 652 -12.30 8.57 -1.75
CA ILE A 652 -11.04 7.84 -1.58
C ILE A 652 -9.86 8.83 -1.55
N VAL A 653 -9.79 9.67 -2.58
CA VAL A 653 -8.71 10.66 -2.79
C VAL A 653 -9.25 11.87 -3.55
N GLY A 654 -8.63 13.04 -3.38
CA GLY A 654 -8.95 14.27 -4.12
C GLY A 654 -10.15 15.06 -3.59
N GLU A 655 -10.86 15.75 -4.49
CA GLU A 655 -12.01 16.62 -4.19
C GLU A 655 -13.17 16.38 -5.16
N TYR A 656 -14.38 16.17 -4.63
CA TYR A 656 -15.56 15.92 -5.48
C TYR A 656 -16.16 17.21 -6.05
N GLU A 657 -16.41 17.21 -7.37
CA GLU A 657 -16.76 18.40 -8.16
C GLU A 657 -18.04 19.12 -7.71
N ALA A 658 -19.03 18.38 -7.19
CA ALA A 658 -20.32 18.94 -6.78
C ALA A 658 -20.33 19.57 -5.38
N LYS A 659 -19.22 19.44 -4.61
CA LYS A 659 -19.14 19.83 -3.18
C LYS A 659 -17.76 20.37 -2.79
N ARG A 660 -17.32 21.50 -3.37
CA ARG A 660 -15.99 22.07 -3.06
C ARG A 660 -15.87 22.50 -1.59
N GLY A 661 -14.86 21.95 -0.89
CA GLY A 661 -14.43 22.35 0.47
C GLY A 661 -15.01 21.57 1.67
N GLY A 662 -16.19 20.95 1.52
CA GLY A 662 -16.91 20.30 2.64
C GLY A 662 -16.88 18.77 2.68
N PHE A 663 -16.69 18.10 1.54
CA PHE A 663 -16.61 16.64 1.43
C PHE A 663 -15.16 16.23 1.16
N ARG A 664 -14.53 15.51 2.09
CA ARG A 664 -13.07 15.24 2.10
C ARG A 664 -12.78 13.74 2.13
N PRO A 665 -11.59 13.30 1.67
CA PRO A 665 -11.19 11.90 1.72
C PRO A 665 -11.35 11.29 3.12
N GLY A 666 -12.05 10.15 3.18
CA GLY A 666 -12.41 9.47 4.44
C GLY A 666 -13.73 9.94 5.06
N GLY A 667 -14.41 10.95 4.50
CA GLY A 667 -15.76 11.38 4.90
C GLY A 667 -16.86 10.70 4.08
N ALA A 668 -18.11 10.99 4.40
CA ALA A 668 -19.27 10.39 3.73
C ALA A 668 -20.44 11.37 3.59
N THR A 669 -21.39 11.07 2.69
CA THR A 669 -22.73 11.69 2.71
C THR A 669 -23.80 10.63 2.55
N LEU A 670 -24.98 10.87 3.10
CA LEU A 670 -26.17 10.05 2.85
C LEU A 670 -27.32 10.97 2.42
N HIS A 671 -27.88 10.69 1.25
CA HIS A 671 -29.13 11.28 0.79
C HIS A 671 -30.22 10.22 0.83
N SER A 672 -31.16 10.38 1.75
CA SER A 672 -32.28 9.46 1.96
C SER A 672 -33.26 9.47 0.78
N ILE A 673 -34.08 8.42 0.69
CA ILE A 673 -35.07 8.25 -0.38
C ILE A 673 -35.91 9.53 -0.54
N MET A 674 -36.01 9.99 -1.79
CA MET A 674 -36.76 11.17 -2.24
C MET A 674 -36.29 12.53 -1.70
N THR A 675 -35.26 12.55 -0.85
CA THR A 675 -34.68 13.79 -0.32
C THR A 675 -34.01 14.56 -1.46
N PRO A 676 -34.43 15.81 -1.74
CA PRO A 676 -33.84 16.61 -2.81
C PRO A 676 -32.37 16.83 -2.57
N HIS A 677 -31.52 16.70 -3.58
CA HIS A 677 -30.10 16.98 -3.52
C HIS A 677 -29.59 17.50 -4.87
N GLY A 678 -28.30 17.80 -4.97
CA GLY A 678 -27.68 18.34 -6.17
C GLY A 678 -26.49 19.26 -5.87
N PRO A 679 -25.96 19.94 -6.88
CA PRO A 679 -24.84 20.87 -6.74
C PRO A 679 -25.12 21.96 -5.70
N ASP A 680 -24.09 22.34 -4.94
CA ASP A 680 -24.17 23.50 -4.06
C ASP A 680 -24.25 24.83 -4.85
N PHE A 681 -24.53 25.93 -4.14
CA PHE A 681 -24.66 27.25 -4.75
C PHE A 681 -23.43 27.69 -5.55
N ASN A 682 -22.23 27.44 -5.03
CA ASN A 682 -20.98 27.86 -5.68
C ASN A 682 -20.74 27.06 -6.96
N CYS A 683 -21.03 25.76 -6.93
CA CYS A 683 -20.96 24.89 -8.11
C CYS A 683 -21.94 25.36 -9.20
N PHE A 684 -23.18 25.67 -8.83
CA PHE A 684 -24.19 26.18 -9.76
C PHE A 684 -23.77 27.51 -10.41
N GLU A 685 -23.33 28.48 -9.61
CA GLU A 685 -22.90 29.80 -10.11
C GLU A 685 -21.67 29.70 -11.03
N ALA A 686 -20.74 28.79 -10.73
CA ALA A 686 -19.56 28.57 -11.56
C ALA A 686 -19.94 27.91 -12.89
N ALA A 687 -20.67 26.79 -12.86
CA ALA A 687 -21.00 26.00 -14.04
C ALA A 687 -21.93 26.72 -15.02
N THR A 688 -22.81 27.60 -14.54
CA THR A 688 -23.71 28.39 -15.41
C THR A 688 -23.02 29.55 -16.15
N LYS A 689 -21.81 29.94 -15.72
CA LYS A 689 -21.01 31.03 -16.33
C LYS A 689 -19.79 30.52 -17.08
N GLU A 690 -19.51 29.22 -16.99
CA GLU A 690 -18.36 28.60 -17.61
C GLU A 690 -18.45 28.67 -19.15
N ILE A 691 -17.33 29.00 -19.80
CA ILE A 691 -17.19 28.86 -21.25
C ILE A 691 -16.87 27.39 -21.53
N LEU A 692 -17.86 26.66 -22.06
CA LEU A 692 -17.73 25.22 -22.26
C LEU A 692 -16.69 24.89 -23.35
N GLN A 693 -15.66 24.15 -22.96
CA GLN A 693 -14.65 23.55 -23.84
C GLN A 693 -14.37 22.11 -23.39
N PRO A 694 -13.80 21.23 -24.24
CA PRO A 694 -13.33 19.92 -23.81
C PRO A 694 -12.34 20.05 -22.65
N GLY A 695 -12.62 19.39 -21.53
CA GLY A 695 -11.80 19.47 -20.33
C GLY A 695 -11.73 18.14 -19.59
N ARG A 696 -10.66 17.97 -18.81
CA ARG A 696 -10.53 16.86 -17.86
C ARG A 696 -11.18 17.24 -16.54
N VAL A 697 -11.96 16.33 -15.98
CA VAL A 697 -12.58 16.46 -14.65
C VAL A 697 -12.19 15.28 -13.77
N ALA A 698 -12.18 15.51 -12.45
CA ALA A 698 -11.83 14.52 -11.43
C ALA A 698 -10.41 13.92 -11.57
N ASP A 699 -9.49 14.52 -12.34
CA ASP A 699 -8.07 14.12 -12.32
C ASP A 699 -7.52 14.27 -10.88
N GLY A 700 -6.86 13.22 -10.38
CA GLY A 700 -6.40 13.13 -8.99
C GLY A 700 -7.50 12.90 -7.94
N THR A 701 -8.75 12.64 -8.37
CA THR A 701 -9.90 12.40 -7.50
C THR A 701 -10.52 11.04 -7.79
N GLN A 702 -10.99 10.36 -6.73
CA GLN A 702 -11.82 9.18 -6.84
C GLN A 702 -12.91 9.19 -5.78
N ALA A 703 -14.12 9.63 -6.16
CA ALA A 703 -15.31 9.43 -5.35
C ALA A 703 -16.03 8.14 -5.75
N PHE A 704 -16.94 7.68 -4.90
CA PHE A 704 -17.82 6.54 -5.17
C PHE A 704 -19.15 6.68 -4.44
N MET A 705 -20.09 5.83 -4.79
CA MET A 705 -21.40 5.72 -4.17
C MET A 705 -21.78 4.25 -3.96
N PHE A 706 -22.34 3.97 -2.78
CA PHE A 706 -23.17 2.81 -2.52
C PHE A 706 -24.62 3.29 -2.62
N GLU A 707 -25.28 2.94 -3.73
CA GLU A 707 -26.69 3.25 -3.94
C GLU A 707 -27.53 2.03 -3.58
N SER A 708 -28.65 2.20 -2.87
CA SER A 708 -29.54 1.11 -2.49
C SER A 708 -31.01 1.42 -2.74
N CYS A 709 -31.79 0.41 -3.13
CA CYS A 709 -33.24 0.52 -3.21
C CYS A 709 -33.95 0.56 -1.86
N LEU A 710 -33.24 0.30 -0.76
CA LEU A 710 -33.79 0.29 0.60
C LEU A 710 -33.56 1.64 1.27
N GLY A 711 -34.45 2.01 2.21
CA GLY A 711 -34.23 3.18 3.05
C GLY A 711 -33.15 2.91 4.09
N LEU A 712 -31.94 3.42 3.86
CA LEU A 712 -30.82 3.26 4.80
C LEU A 712 -31.08 4.03 6.10
N ALA A 713 -31.14 3.30 7.21
CA ALA A 713 -31.20 3.87 8.54
C ALA A 713 -29.78 4.04 9.10
N VAL A 714 -29.51 5.18 9.72
CA VAL A 714 -28.22 5.48 10.36
C VAL A 714 -28.21 4.87 11.76
N THR A 715 -27.09 4.26 12.15
CA THR A 715 -26.91 3.68 13.48
C THR A 715 -26.65 4.76 14.52
N LYS A 716 -26.76 4.40 15.81
CA LYS A 716 -26.36 5.28 16.91
C LYS A 716 -24.89 5.69 16.80
N TRP A 717 -24.03 4.81 16.31
CA TRP A 717 -22.63 5.15 16.08
C TRP A 717 -22.48 6.21 14.99
N GLY A 718 -23.16 6.00 13.85
CA GLY A 718 -23.14 6.93 12.72
C GLY A 718 -23.73 8.30 13.07
N ALA A 719 -24.83 8.34 13.81
CA ALA A 719 -25.52 9.59 14.16
C ALA A 719 -24.81 10.38 15.27
N GLU A 720 -24.36 9.69 16.33
CA GLU A 720 -23.94 10.33 17.58
C GLU A 720 -22.50 10.01 17.96
N THR A 721 -22.15 8.71 18.04
CA THR A 721 -20.91 8.27 18.71
C THR A 721 -19.65 8.63 17.93
N CYS A 722 -19.72 8.70 16.60
CA CYS A 722 -18.58 9.04 15.77
C CYS A 722 -18.21 10.54 15.82
N GLU A 723 -19.14 11.41 16.27
CA GLU A 723 -18.97 12.87 16.33
C GLU A 723 -18.52 13.51 15.00
N LYS A 724 -18.89 12.91 13.86
CA LYS A 724 -18.50 13.41 12.52
C LYS A 724 -19.60 14.08 11.73
N LEU A 725 -20.86 13.95 12.15
CA LEU A 725 -22.00 14.53 11.46
C LEU A 725 -21.92 16.06 11.44
N ASP A 726 -22.10 16.65 10.26
CA ASP A 726 -22.10 18.10 10.07
C ASP A 726 -23.55 18.65 10.12
N PRO A 727 -23.94 19.33 11.21
CA PRO A 727 -25.30 19.85 11.36
C PRO A 727 -25.61 21.02 10.41
N GLN A 728 -24.60 21.58 9.74
CA GLN A 728 -24.73 22.72 8.85
C GLN A 728 -24.73 22.33 7.37
N TYR A 729 -24.82 21.03 7.05
CA TYR A 729 -24.71 20.56 5.66
C TYR A 729 -25.74 21.24 4.72
N TYR A 730 -26.98 21.42 5.18
CA TYR A 730 -28.05 22.07 4.41
C TYR A 730 -27.69 23.51 3.95
N GLN A 731 -26.78 24.20 4.63
CA GLN A 731 -26.41 25.58 4.32
C GLN A 731 -25.76 25.72 2.95
N CYS A 732 -25.14 24.66 2.40
CA CYS A 732 -24.50 24.72 1.09
C CYS A 732 -25.48 25.00 -0.07
N TRP A 733 -26.78 24.78 0.12
CA TRP A 733 -27.83 25.11 -0.85
C TRP A 733 -28.59 26.42 -0.55
N GLN A 734 -28.46 27.00 0.66
CA GLN A 734 -29.23 28.19 1.06
C GLN A 734 -28.90 29.44 0.24
N GLY A 735 -27.76 29.46 -0.44
CA GLY A 735 -27.38 30.55 -1.35
C GLY A 735 -28.14 30.58 -2.68
N LEU A 736 -28.86 29.52 -3.05
CA LEU A 736 -29.57 29.42 -4.34
C LEU A 736 -30.65 30.51 -4.48
N LYS A 737 -30.66 31.18 -5.64
CA LYS A 737 -31.54 32.33 -5.91
C LYS A 737 -32.54 32.03 -7.03
N LYS A 738 -33.67 32.75 -7.02
CA LYS A 738 -34.61 32.77 -8.14
C LYS A 738 -34.02 33.53 -9.31
N ASN A 739 -33.71 32.83 -10.40
CA ASN A 739 -33.19 33.40 -11.64
C ASN A 739 -34.24 33.51 -12.78
N PHE A 740 -35.52 33.19 -12.51
CA PHE A 740 -36.59 33.23 -13.51
C PHE A 740 -36.95 34.66 -13.93
N THR A 741 -36.85 34.95 -15.24
CA THR A 741 -37.09 36.27 -15.86
C THR A 741 -38.32 36.33 -16.78
N GLY A 742 -39.14 35.28 -16.83
CA GLY A 742 -40.36 35.25 -17.64
C GLY A 742 -41.43 36.25 -17.16
N PRO A 743 -42.42 36.57 -18.01
CA PRO A 743 -43.54 37.42 -17.62
C PRO A 743 -44.27 36.83 -16.41
N LYS A 744 -44.76 37.73 -15.54
CA LYS A 744 -45.53 37.37 -14.35
C LYS A 744 -47.02 37.28 -14.65
#